data_AF-F4Q678-F1
#
_entry.id   AF-F4Q678-F1
#
_cell.length_a   1.000
_cell.length_b   1.000
_cell.length_c   1.000
_cell.angle_alpha   90.00
_cell.angle_beta   90.00
_cell.angle_gamma   90.00
#
_symmetry.space_group_name_H-M   'P 1'
#
loop_
_entity.id
_entity.type
_entity.pdbx_description
1 polymer ?
#
loop_
_entity_poly.entity_id
_entity_poly.type
_entity_poly.pdbx_seq_one_letter_code
_entity_poly.pdbx_strand_id
1 'polypeptide(L)'
;MKNIDNNADIVCITPTANDKGVLSPQFIATATRFNINSFKDILENSISNHYVILPREFHDFPPWIQQRLSPNRADKSDITTALVTYYRLTSLHSLLDMSSIETLFINHKHGNTIDLGSISLLPRLQRLEVLAQQLKLGPHPSLKSLKVYINNPFDLGDLQLDKCVSLTELSLKSEYMSGLEPGILPSSLTSLTLSTLDFPRDSFLSLTSLVYLKININHLGPDEEIEDEGVQEQLFIDLETLSTLKTLIIRDYHDNDPTEDRQYGLEITVPPSLTILHLIASSIQIPTKCTMPLLEKLYIRQSILVGLRFSLSSCGPSLKKLALYECLKTITTIIPPTIEKLSIYKYEEDPILDQIIFPPSLTHLTIRGFNEPVQLPPSLIKLHQNINKNAHPLPQHLKKLVWDMDEKRTSSSNFEFTTSYPPNLETLQLFDVGGDFTIDIPSITKHLSISLTKLPQLDLDSPSIFKLKKDEHPIFSIGSRISKTISQSQQWLPINTTHLTCNLRDTMYNLNGAFRLDEVINHTNVRLDPDNNNVLVLETKSLQGGTITQQRTKSDDTQTNNQQQQQYDPIYLYFDTGSTSPFDLNWSFLHSNSGLRRSIRFKGIEAIDEDEGEISKQFKSTATRFKLLAFKDILENSVSSHQLILHRVFKDYPQWIQQRISLDRADTSNITTALVTYHRSSPLPLESLYDIPSIETLFINQITVDLNHISCLSNLQRLSVHAHKLKLGPHTTLKSLKLRIDLPCDLCDLQLNQFVSLTELTLRTNFVSKISPGILPSSLTSLTLRTIEIPPRDTFLSLTSLVYLNLDLKGVETEQSVYDEVMDEWDEVDEKQPIQQLFLDLESLSNLKTLIIGDDNDPTEDKQYSLEITVPPSLIILHLFASSIQIPTRCKMPLLEKLYVQQCILDHDRLCLSSSCGPSLKKLALFEYLDHPENKIPSTVEKLSIYKLYDENIDHCEFPPSLTHLSVKGGYINVQLPDTLIKLKQHVKKHHFHPLPRQLKKLVWHFDREGMTSNFEFPFNYPPHVETLQFFDEGGDYRTAIPSVTKHLSITLTQFPPKQKKTLSIFSIGSKLALPIYHSQWLPSNTTHLNCHLKDTLYDHHGAFRLDQVINNTNVRYLNIIVSNQQTFQFTIQRLDKDNINYAFWSEKDKCTDRVEITHYLYSDELIDLN
;
A
#
# COMPACT_ATOMS: atom_id res chain seq x y z
N MET A 1 -3.75 -12.39 37.02
CA MET A 1 -4.23 -13.53 37.83
C MET A 1 -5.58 -13.95 37.28
N LYS A 2 -5.68 -15.19 36.77
CA LYS A 2 -6.86 -15.84 36.15
C LYS A 2 -7.45 -15.25 34.85
N ASN A 3 -7.92 -16.20 34.03
CA ASN A 3 -8.77 -16.12 32.83
C ASN A 3 -8.30 -15.20 31.68
N ILE A 4 -7.39 -15.76 30.87
CA ILE A 4 -7.45 -15.62 29.41
C ILE A 4 -8.50 -16.63 28.92
N ASP A 5 -9.44 -16.21 28.07
CA ASP A 5 -10.29 -17.13 27.31
C ASP A 5 -9.62 -17.47 25.97
N ASN A 6 -9.64 -18.75 25.61
CA ASN A 6 -9.04 -19.24 24.37
C ASN A 6 -10.03 -19.07 23.20
N ASN A 7 -9.89 -18.01 22.40
CA ASN A 7 -10.30 -17.97 20.99
C ASN A 7 -9.73 -16.71 20.31
N ALA A 8 -8.78 -16.89 19.39
CA ALA A 8 -8.26 -15.81 18.56
C ALA A 8 -8.98 -15.79 17.20
N ASP A 9 -9.88 -14.83 17.00
CA ASP A 9 -10.60 -14.64 15.74
C ASP A 9 -9.64 -14.32 14.59
N ILE A 10 -9.65 -15.14 13.55
CA ILE A 10 -8.73 -14.98 12.42
C ILE A 10 -9.29 -13.98 11.42
N VAL A 11 -8.51 -12.96 11.10
CA VAL A 11 -8.93 -11.83 10.27
C VAL A 11 -9.27 -12.33 8.86
N CYS A 12 -10.55 -12.26 8.51
CA CYS A 12 -11.08 -12.56 7.18
C CYS A 12 -10.30 -11.82 6.07
N ILE A 13 -9.31 -12.48 5.49
CA ILE A 13 -8.55 -11.95 4.37
C ILE A 13 -9.52 -11.74 3.21
N THR A 14 -9.47 -10.55 2.65
CA THR A 14 -10.13 -10.22 1.40
C THR A 14 -9.01 -9.96 0.38
N PRO A 15 -9.06 -10.53 -0.83
CA PRO A 15 -8.46 -9.88 -1.98
C PRO A 15 -9.12 -8.53 -2.03
N THR A 16 -8.35 -7.51 -1.68
CA THR A 16 -8.81 -6.14 -1.84
C THR A 16 -8.04 -5.56 -3.00
N ALA A 17 -8.62 -5.40 -4.20
CA ALA A 17 -8.03 -4.43 -5.13
C ALA A 17 -7.81 -3.12 -4.37
N ASN A 18 -6.74 -2.40 -4.69
CA ASN A 18 -6.59 -1.03 -4.24
C ASN A 18 -7.50 -0.10 -5.01
N ASP A 19 -7.35 1.18 -4.71
CA ASP A 19 -7.98 2.31 -5.37
C ASP A 19 -7.57 2.44 -6.85
N LYS A 20 -6.95 1.39 -7.41
CA LYS A 20 -6.32 1.26 -8.72
C LYS A 20 -6.35 -0.19 -9.24
N GLY A 21 -7.21 -1.05 -8.68
CA GLY A 21 -7.41 -2.41 -9.22
C GLY A 21 -6.50 -3.54 -8.84
N VAL A 22 -5.28 -3.20 -8.47
CA VAL A 22 -4.27 -4.19 -8.13
C VAL A 22 -4.64 -4.86 -6.81
N LEU A 23 -4.76 -6.20 -6.85
CA LEU A 23 -4.95 -7.05 -5.67
C LEU A 23 -4.00 -6.61 -4.54
N SER A 24 -4.53 -6.41 -3.34
CA SER A 24 -3.79 -5.70 -2.29
C SER A 24 -2.46 -6.39 -1.96
N PRO A 25 -1.38 -5.63 -1.75
CA PRO A 25 -0.10 -6.19 -1.33
C PRO A 25 -0.17 -7.08 -0.09
N GLN A 26 -1.13 -6.87 0.83
CA GLN A 26 -1.36 -7.80 1.95
C GLN A 26 -2.07 -9.10 1.52
N PHE A 27 -3.00 -9.07 0.56
CA PHE A 27 -3.57 -10.29 0.00
C PHE A 27 -2.52 -11.07 -0.78
N ILE A 28 -1.78 -10.40 -1.68
CA ILE A 28 -0.67 -11.02 -2.42
C ILE A 28 0.35 -11.61 -1.44
N ALA A 29 0.94 -10.81 -0.55
CA ALA A 29 1.96 -11.31 0.38
C ALA A 29 1.46 -12.43 1.32
N THR A 30 0.17 -12.43 1.71
CA THR A 30 -0.38 -13.53 2.54
C THR A 30 -0.79 -14.74 1.69
N ALA A 31 -1.02 -14.56 0.39
CA ALA A 31 -1.32 -15.61 -0.59
C ALA A 31 -0.07 -16.12 -1.35
N THR A 32 1.12 -15.57 -1.09
CA THR A 32 2.39 -16.05 -1.68
C THR A 32 3.52 -16.32 -0.66
N ARG A 33 3.59 -15.67 0.51
CA ARG A 33 4.72 -15.84 1.47
C ARG A 33 4.48 -16.77 2.66
N PHE A 34 3.26 -17.27 2.85
CA PHE A 34 2.98 -18.30 3.86
C PHE A 34 2.84 -19.67 3.18
N ASN A 35 3.15 -20.75 3.90
CA ASN A 35 2.73 -22.09 3.48
C ASN A 35 1.20 -22.22 3.63
N ILE A 36 0.46 -21.69 2.66
CA ILE A 36 -0.99 -21.43 2.75
C ILE A 36 -1.81 -22.71 2.83
N ASN A 37 -1.29 -23.83 2.32
CA ASN A 37 -1.93 -25.13 2.48
C ASN A 37 -1.99 -25.56 3.96
N SER A 38 -1.05 -25.10 4.81
CA SER A 38 -1.11 -25.25 6.27
C SER A 38 -2.17 -24.37 6.95
N PHE A 39 -2.80 -23.44 6.21
CA PHE A 39 -3.84 -22.53 6.68
C PHE A 39 -5.10 -22.58 5.80
N LYS A 40 -5.28 -23.63 4.98
CA LYS A 40 -6.34 -23.73 3.97
C LYS A 40 -7.72 -23.44 4.56
N ASP A 41 -8.15 -24.19 5.56
CA ASP A 41 -9.53 -24.12 6.07
C ASP A 41 -9.87 -22.75 6.69
N ILE A 42 -8.88 -22.11 7.30
CA ILE A 42 -8.95 -20.77 7.90
C ILE A 42 -9.18 -19.71 6.82
N LEU A 43 -8.43 -19.81 5.74
CA LEU A 43 -8.45 -18.87 4.64
C LEU A 43 -9.67 -19.12 3.74
N GLU A 44 -10.03 -20.39 3.56
CA GLU A 44 -11.23 -20.86 2.88
C GLU A 44 -12.51 -20.30 3.53
N ASN A 45 -12.51 -20.19 4.87
CA ASN A 45 -13.56 -19.52 5.63
C ASN A 45 -13.44 -17.99 5.69
N SER A 46 -12.22 -17.44 5.72
CA SER A 46 -11.94 -15.98 5.69
C SER A 46 -12.57 -15.24 4.51
N ILE A 47 -12.86 -15.98 3.46
CA ILE A 47 -13.17 -15.49 2.13
C ILE A 47 -14.73 -15.55 1.90
N SER A 48 -15.31 -15.36 0.70
CA SER A 48 -16.64 -14.70 0.52
C SER A 48 -17.49 -15.09 -0.68
N ASN A 49 -18.80 -14.79 -0.68
CA ASN A 49 -19.96 -15.29 -1.46
C ASN A 49 -20.50 -14.60 -2.72
N HIS A 50 -20.52 -13.28 -2.90
CA HIS A 50 -21.35 -12.66 -3.97
C HIS A 50 -20.55 -11.89 -5.03
N TYR A 51 -19.29 -12.23 -5.11
CA TYR A 51 -18.22 -11.78 -5.99
C TYR A 51 -18.11 -12.63 -7.45
N VAL A 52 -17.03 -13.14 -8.25
CA VAL A 52 -16.69 -13.44 -9.80
C VAL A 52 -15.52 -12.67 -10.78
N ILE A 53 -14.27 -12.12 -10.46
CA ILE A 53 -13.20 -11.12 -11.16
C ILE A 53 -12.48 -12.11 -12.06
N LEU A 54 -12.47 -12.35 -13.50
CA LEU A 54 -11.94 -13.47 -14.61
C LEU A 54 -10.45 -13.95 -15.33
N PRO A 55 -9.21 -14.54 -14.97
CA PRO A 55 -7.85 -14.07 -15.45
C PRO A 55 -6.97 -15.00 -16.32
N ARG A 56 -5.98 -14.42 -16.94
CA ARG A 56 -4.76 -15.14 -17.21
C ARG A 56 -4.12 -15.42 -15.84
N GLU A 57 -3.43 -14.46 -15.23
CA GLU A 57 -2.41 -14.83 -14.26
C GLU A 57 -2.84 -14.75 -12.79
N PHE A 58 -3.85 -15.57 -12.46
CA PHE A 58 -4.01 -16.11 -11.11
C PHE A 58 -3.04 -17.27 -10.80
N HIS A 59 -2.06 -17.54 -11.64
CA HIS A 59 -1.19 -18.70 -11.50
C HIS A 59 -0.40 -18.76 -10.18
N ASP A 60 -0.33 -17.64 -9.46
CA ASP A 60 0.25 -17.51 -8.13
C ASP A 60 -0.73 -17.86 -6.97
N PHE A 61 -2.01 -18.16 -7.23
CA PHE A 61 -3.02 -18.41 -6.19
C PHE A 61 -3.32 -19.92 -5.91
N PRO A 62 -3.57 -20.34 -4.65
CA PRO A 62 -3.72 -21.75 -4.26
C PRO A 62 -4.99 -22.55 -4.69
N PRO A 63 -4.91 -23.91 -4.74
CA PRO A 63 -5.94 -24.98 -4.79
C PRO A 63 -7.32 -24.88 -4.07
N TRP A 64 -7.69 -23.73 -3.53
CA TRP A 64 -9.02 -23.42 -2.99
C TRP A 64 -9.32 -21.90 -3.12
N ILE A 65 -8.28 -21.04 -3.09
CA ILE A 65 -8.27 -19.65 -3.59
C ILE A 65 -8.46 -19.65 -5.11
N GLN A 66 -8.98 -20.69 -5.75
CA GLN A 66 -9.32 -20.65 -7.16
C GLN A 66 -10.76 -21.01 -7.45
N GLN A 67 -11.50 -21.32 -6.39
CA GLN A 67 -12.90 -21.04 -6.34
C GLN A 67 -13.15 -20.02 -5.20
N ARG A 68 -12.51 -18.83 -5.12
CA ARG A 68 -13.10 -17.71 -4.38
C ARG A 68 -13.37 -16.31 -5.08
N LEU A 69 -12.94 -16.00 -6.35
CA LEU A 69 -13.38 -15.04 -7.48
C LEU A 69 -14.15 -15.56 -8.88
N SER A 70 -14.94 -16.67 -9.14
CA SER A 70 -14.95 -17.70 -10.31
C SER A 70 -16.04 -17.64 -11.33
N PRO A 71 -15.78 -18.12 -12.56
CA PRO A 71 -16.68 -17.08 -13.80
C PRO A 71 -18.13 -17.68 -13.96
N ASN A 72 -18.39 -18.83 -13.28
CA ASN A 72 -19.13 -20.02 -13.77
C ASN A 72 -20.06 -20.63 -12.73
N ARG A 73 -20.86 -19.81 -12.07
CA ARG A 73 -21.67 -20.28 -10.97
C ARG A 73 -23.11 -20.53 -11.42
N ALA A 74 -23.60 -21.75 -11.25
CA ALA A 74 -24.90 -22.23 -11.75
C ALA A 74 -26.12 -21.49 -11.13
N ASP A 75 -26.34 -21.55 -9.82
CA ASP A 75 -27.06 -20.70 -8.84
C ASP A 75 -26.78 -19.19 -8.96
N LYS A 76 -26.86 -18.60 -10.14
CA LYS A 76 -26.46 -17.21 -10.34
C LYS A 76 -27.21 -16.11 -9.53
N SER A 77 -28.35 -16.38 -8.90
CA SER A 77 -29.27 -15.42 -8.22
C SER A 77 -28.89 -14.65 -6.96
N ASP A 78 -27.65 -14.16 -6.80
CA ASP A 78 -27.32 -13.37 -5.60
C ASP A 78 -26.03 -12.46 -5.72
N ILE A 79 -25.36 -12.39 -6.88
CA ILE A 79 -24.00 -11.82 -7.13
C ILE A 79 -23.96 -10.33 -7.46
N THR A 80 -23.27 -9.42 -6.76
CA THR A 80 -23.62 -7.98 -6.93
C THR A 80 -22.49 -6.98 -7.14
N THR A 81 -21.28 -7.34 -7.60
CA THR A 81 -20.30 -6.29 -7.98
C THR A 81 -20.41 -5.69 -9.37
N ALA A 82 -19.35 -5.43 -10.17
CA ALA A 82 -18.09 -6.12 -10.26
C ALA A 82 -17.06 -5.73 -11.34
N LEU A 83 -15.80 -6.15 -11.18
CA LEU A 83 -14.60 -5.91 -12.00
C LEU A 83 -14.24 -6.79 -13.20
N VAL A 84 -14.00 -6.12 -14.31
CA VAL A 84 -13.14 -6.51 -15.41
C VAL A 84 -11.70 -6.10 -15.12
N THR A 85 -10.87 -7.02 -14.59
CA THR A 85 -9.51 -6.94 -15.13
C THR A 85 -9.53 -7.34 -16.62
N TYR A 86 -8.45 -7.15 -17.36
CA TYR A 86 -8.16 -7.56 -18.73
C TYR A 86 -9.39 -7.90 -19.65
N TYR A 87 -9.99 -6.90 -20.31
CA TYR A 87 -11.35 -6.96 -20.92
C TYR A 87 -11.44 -7.77 -22.22
N ARG A 88 -12.68 -8.18 -22.59
CA ARG A 88 -13.14 -8.56 -23.94
C ARG A 88 -14.65 -8.31 -24.06
N LEU A 89 -15.15 -8.16 -25.30
CA LEU A 89 -16.56 -8.38 -25.65
C LEU A 89 -17.04 -9.77 -25.26
N THR A 90 -16.14 -10.68 -24.93
CA THR A 90 -16.46 -12.07 -24.63
C THR A 90 -17.19 -12.25 -23.34
N SER A 91 -16.99 -11.31 -22.41
CA SER A 91 -17.97 -11.22 -21.37
C SER A 91 -19.35 -10.83 -21.88
N LEU A 92 -19.56 -10.08 -23.00
CA LEU A 92 -20.85 -9.63 -23.64
C LEU A 92 -21.86 -10.72 -23.97
N HIS A 93 -21.55 -11.96 -23.63
CA HIS A 93 -22.50 -13.05 -23.60
C HIS A 93 -22.80 -13.56 -22.19
N SER A 94 -21.98 -13.40 -21.12
CA SER A 94 -22.53 -13.39 -19.73
C SER A 94 -23.33 -12.13 -19.44
N LEU A 95 -23.75 -11.42 -20.49
CA LEU A 95 -24.60 -10.23 -20.52
C LEU A 95 -25.81 -10.53 -21.50
N LEU A 96 -27.09 -10.57 -21.02
CA LEU A 96 -28.50 -10.81 -21.55
C LEU A 96 -29.51 -11.77 -20.75
N ASP A 97 -29.12 -12.46 -19.66
CA ASP A 97 -29.93 -12.97 -18.49
C ASP A 97 -29.54 -12.80 -16.91
N MET A 98 -28.76 -11.82 -16.36
CA MET A 98 -28.14 -11.61 -14.99
C MET A 98 -29.02 -10.84 -13.97
N SER A 99 -30.07 -10.19 -14.42
CA SER A 99 -31.17 -9.43 -13.82
C SER A 99 -31.24 -8.87 -12.35
N SER A 100 -30.19 -8.76 -11.52
CA SER A 100 -30.17 -8.06 -10.18
C SER A 100 -28.78 -7.53 -9.72
N ILE A 101 -27.82 -7.54 -10.63
CA ILE A 101 -26.45 -7.02 -10.85
C ILE A 101 -26.01 -5.70 -10.15
N GLU A 102 -25.04 -5.54 -9.23
CA GLU A 102 -24.99 -4.27 -8.41
C GLU A 102 -23.65 -3.49 -8.18
N THR A 103 -22.93 -3.10 -9.27
CA THR A 103 -22.01 -1.92 -9.46
C THR A 103 -20.81 -2.31 -10.34
N LEU A 104 -20.48 -1.82 -11.53
CA LEU A 104 -19.37 -2.36 -12.37
C LEU A 104 -18.01 -1.87 -11.92
N PHE A 105 -16.93 -2.51 -12.38
CA PHE A 105 -15.56 -2.13 -12.14
C PHE A 105 -14.57 -2.46 -13.40
N ILE A 106 -13.52 -1.72 -13.95
CA ILE A 106 -12.79 -2.05 -15.28
C ILE A 106 -11.28 -1.54 -15.56
N ASN A 107 -10.24 -2.34 -16.07
CA ASN A 107 -8.90 -1.94 -16.80
C ASN A 107 -7.76 -2.85 -17.81
N HIS A 108 -7.06 -1.67 -18.15
CA HIS A 108 -7.07 -0.67 -19.25
C HIS A 108 -5.78 -0.43 -20.11
N LYS A 109 -5.38 0.83 -20.39
CA LYS A 109 -3.99 1.27 -20.77
C LYS A 109 -3.30 0.83 -22.09
N HIS A 110 -3.46 -0.39 -22.61
CA HIS A 110 -2.98 -0.90 -23.92
C HIS A 110 -4.12 -1.40 -24.86
N GLY A 111 -4.39 -0.75 -26.01
CA GLY A 111 -5.23 -1.25 -27.13
C GLY A 111 -6.70 -0.77 -27.27
N ASN A 112 -7.49 -1.50 -28.08
CA ASN A 112 -8.66 -0.99 -28.87
C ASN A 112 -9.94 -0.53 -28.13
N THR A 113 -10.70 0.39 -28.75
CA THR A 113 -11.94 1.07 -28.29
C THR A 113 -13.05 0.21 -27.71
N ILE A 114 -13.48 0.49 -26.47
CA ILE A 114 -14.55 -0.24 -25.78
C ILE A 114 -15.94 0.05 -26.38
N ASP A 115 -16.72 -0.95 -26.79
CA ASP A 115 -18.15 -0.78 -27.15
C ASP A 115 -19.09 -1.31 -26.05
N LEU A 116 -19.37 -0.44 -25.09
CA LEU A 116 -20.37 -0.67 -24.06
C LEU A 116 -21.81 -0.48 -24.55
N GLY A 117 -22.08 -0.28 -25.85
CA GLY A 117 -23.45 -0.03 -26.33
C GLY A 117 -24.50 -1.08 -25.89
N SER A 118 -24.07 -2.31 -25.62
CA SER A 118 -24.96 -3.37 -25.17
C SER A 118 -25.23 -3.44 -23.65
N ILE A 119 -24.49 -2.76 -22.73
CA ILE A 119 -24.83 -2.72 -21.26
C ILE A 119 -26.29 -2.30 -21.03
N SER A 120 -26.82 -1.50 -21.96
CA SER A 120 -28.17 -0.92 -21.96
C SER A 120 -29.31 -1.93 -21.81
N LEU A 121 -29.08 -3.20 -22.12
CA LEU A 121 -30.10 -4.26 -22.00
C LEU A 121 -30.30 -4.75 -20.57
N LEU A 122 -29.58 -4.18 -19.61
CA LEU A 122 -30.00 -4.09 -18.22
C LEU A 122 -31.34 -3.38 -18.11
N PRO A 123 -32.38 -4.04 -17.57
CA PRO A 123 -33.59 -3.35 -17.18
C PRO A 123 -33.40 -2.56 -15.87
N ARG A 124 -32.16 -2.31 -15.44
CA ARG A 124 -31.83 -2.07 -14.02
C ARG A 124 -30.43 -1.42 -13.75
N LEU A 125 -30.22 -0.10 -13.89
CA LEU A 125 -28.84 0.53 -13.95
C LEU A 125 -28.51 1.87 -13.07
N GLN A 126 -27.80 1.87 -11.88
CA GLN A 126 -27.18 2.78 -10.80
C GLN A 126 -25.64 2.71 -10.11
N ARG A 127 -24.43 2.12 -10.56
CA ARG A 127 -22.85 2.35 -10.84
C ARG A 127 -22.01 1.52 -12.13
N LEU A 128 -21.18 1.66 -13.34
CA LEU A 128 -20.25 2.45 -14.50
C LEU A 128 -18.94 3.57 -14.47
N GLU A 129 -17.67 3.35 -14.91
CA GLU A 129 -16.26 3.84 -14.48
C GLU A 129 -15.14 3.17 -15.37
N VAL A 130 -14.80 3.61 -16.57
CA VAL A 130 -14.01 2.73 -17.46
C VAL A 130 -12.52 3.09 -17.51
N LEU A 131 -11.62 2.24 -16.97
CA LEU A 131 -10.27 2.00 -17.53
C LEU A 131 -10.42 2.14 -19.06
N ALA A 132 -9.63 2.95 -19.77
CA ALA A 132 -9.77 3.10 -21.21
C ALA A 132 -8.51 3.63 -21.91
N GLN A 133 -8.46 3.41 -23.23
CA GLN A 133 -7.68 4.15 -24.22
C GLN A 133 -8.68 4.84 -25.17
N GLN A 134 -9.83 4.21 -25.45
CA GLN A 134 -11.02 4.86 -26.01
C GLN A 134 -12.28 4.11 -25.51
N LEU A 135 -13.45 4.75 -25.50
CA LEU A 135 -14.72 4.19 -24.98
C LEU A 135 -15.93 4.72 -25.75
N LYS A 136 -16.92 3.85 -26.02
CA LYS A 136 -18.26 4.17 -26.50
C LYS A 136 -19.28 3.59 -25.52
N LEU A 137 -20.20 4.42 -25.03
CA LEU A 137 -21.05 4.07 -23.89
C LEU A 137 -22.44 3.57 -24.29
N GLY A 138 -23.13 4.31 -25.16
CA GLY A 138 -24.52 4.01 -25.54
C GLY A 138 -25.59 4.48 -24.53
N PRO A 139 -26.88 4.27 -24.84
CA PRO A 139 -27.99 4.89 -24.12
C PRO A 139 -28.42 4.08 -22.90
N HIS A 140 -28.41 4.71 -21.74
CA HIS A 140 -28.73 4.06 -20.48
C HIS A 140 -29.73 4.87 -19.64
N PRO A 141 -31.05 4.70 -19.84
CA PRO A 141 -32.06 5.55 -19.18
C PRO A 141 -32.03 5.42 -17.65
N SER A 142 -31.58 4.26 -17.21
CA SER A 142 -31.45 3.88 -15.84
C SER A 142 -30.27 4.54 -15.16
N LEU A 143 -29.18 4.85 -15.90
CA LEU A 143 -27.81 5.14 -15.43
C LEU A 143 -27.72 6.21 -14.33
N LYS A 144 -27.76 5.82 -13.05
CA LYS A 144 -27.15 6.58 -11.88
C LYS A 144 -23.82 6.41 -11.15
N SER A 145 -22.83 7.34 -11.47
CA SER A 145 -21.39 7.55 -11.01
C SER A 145 -20.22 7.53 -12.06
N LEU A 146 -20.26 8.29 -13.17
CA LEU A 146 -19.53 8.00 -14.43
C LEU A 146 -18.05 8.35 -14.48
N LYS A 147 -17.20 7.40 -14.14
CA LYS A 147 -15.76 7.63 -14.20
C LYS A 147 -15.20 7.11 -15.54
N VAL A 148 -14.11 7.67 -16.06
CA VAL A 148 -13.40 7.08 -17.22
C VAL A 148 -11.97 7.63 -17.20
N TYR A 149 -10.93 6.83 -17.43
CA TYR A 149 -9.50 7.25 -17.42
C TYR A 149 -9.12 6.82 -18.80
N ILE A 150 -8.85 7.79 -19.65
CA ILE A 150 -8.61 7.49 -21.04
C ILE A 150 -7.17 7.89 -21.26
N ASN A 151 -6.28 6.89 -21.33
CA ASN A 151 -4.85 7.13 -21.49
C ASN A 151 -4.54 7.87 -22.79
N ASN A 152 -5.42 7.79 -23.79
CA ASN A 152 -5.32 8.51 -25.05
C ASN A 152 -6.35 9.67 -25.09
N PRO A 153 -6.26 10.57 -26.10
CA PRO A 153 -7.29 11.56 -26.37
C PRO A 153 -8.67 10.98 -26.67
N PHE A 154 -9.73 11.71 -26.32
CA PHE A 154 -11.12 11.26 -26.47
C PHE A 154 -12.15 12.40 -26.53
N ASP A 155 -13.23 12.20 -27.29
CA ASP A 155 -14.35 13.14 -27.44
C ASP A 155 -15.55 12.72 -26.56
N LEU A 156 -16.02 13.62 -25.70
CA LEU A 156 -17.11 13.35 -24.77
C LEU A 156 -18.43 12.95 -25.44
N GLY A 157 -18.70 13.42 -26.66
CA GLY A 157 -19.92 13.13 -27.42
C GLY A 157 -20.12 11.63 -27.67
N ASP A 158 -19.04 10.87 -27.82
CA ASP A 158 -19.07 9.41 -28.03
C ASP A 158 -19.66 8.64 -26.82
N LEU A 159 -19.74 9.27 -25.63
CA LEU A 159 -20.40 8.66 -24.48
C LEU A 159 -21.93 8.88 -24.46
N GLN A 160 -22.47 9.86 -25.18
CA GLN A 160 -23.93 10.10 -25.25
C GLN A 160 -24.59 10.22 -23.86
N LEU A 161 -23.95 10.98 -22.97
CA LEU A 161 -24.35 11.14 -21.56
C LEU A 161 -25.73 11.78 -21.36
N ASP A 162 -26.22 12.48 -22.39
CA ASP A 162 -27.57 13.06 -22.45
C ASP A 162 -28.67 12.00 -22.28
N LYS A 163 -28.42 10.78 -22.76
CA LYS A 163 -29.36 9.64 -22.70
C LYS A 163 -29.33 8.95 -21.34
N CYS A 164 -28.33 9.27 -20.54
CA CYS A 164 -28.08 8.72 -19.23
C CYS A 164 -28.77 9.60 -18.17
N VAL A 165 -30.09 9.80 -18.35
CA VAL A 165 -31.01 10.77 -17.66
C VAL A 165 -31.15 10.61 -16.14
N SER A 166 -30.32 9.76 -15.58
CA SER A 166 -30.32 9.27 -14.23
C SER A 166 -29.01 9.65 -13.51
N LEU A 167 -27.96 10.10 -14.23
CA LEU A 167 -26.59 10.28 -13.74
C LEU A 167 -26.55 11.21 -12.53
N THR A 168 -26.05 10.75 -11.39
CA THR A 168 -25.86 11.61 -10.21
C THR A 168 -24.40 11.84 -9.85
N GLU A 169 -23.46 11.21 -10.53
CA GLU A 169 -22.03 11.40 -10.32
C GLU A 169 -21.27 11.09 -11.64
N LEU A 170 -20.09 11.73 -11.91
CA LEU A 170 -19.26 11.61 -13.14
C LEU A 170 -17.78 12.05 -12.85
N SER A 171 -16.75 11.48 -13.50
CA SER A 171 -15.30 11.55 -13.19
C SER A 171 -14.41 11.12 -14.36
N LEU A 172 -14.41 11.95 -15.38
CA LEU A 172 -13.53 11.77 -16.52
C LEU A 172 -12.11 12.25 -16.16
N LYS A 173 -11.14 11.39 -16.42
CA LYS A 173 -9.72 11.52 -16.09
C LYS A 173 -8.86 11.02 -17.25
N SER A 174 -9.14 11.55 -18.44
CA SER A 174 -8.27 11.42 -19.61
C SER A 174 -7.05 12.36 -19.50
N GLU A 175 -6.01 12.05 -20.27
CA GLU A 175 -4.93 13.00 -20.56
C GLU A 175 -5.41 14.14 -21.49
N TYR A 176 -6.33 13.87 -22.42
CA TYR A 176 -6.87 14.86 -23.37
C TYR A 176 -8.36 14.59 -23.65
N MET A 177 -9.27 15.32 -23.00
CA MET A 177 -10.70 15.24 -23.28
C MET A 177 -11.14 16.44 -24.14
N SER A 178 -12.03 16.18 -25.11
CA SER A 178 -12.64 17.16 -26.02
C SER A 178 -14.17 17.00 -26.05
N GLY A 179 -14.90 17.80 -26.85
CA GLY A 179 -16.32 17.60 -27.12
C GLY A 179 -17.31 17.93 -25.98
N LEU A 180 -16.93 18.80 -25.03
CA LEU A 180 -17.78 19.16 -23.87
C LEU A 180 -18.90 20.17 -24.21
N GLU A 181 -19.80 19.82 -25.12
CA GLU A 181 -20.90 20.72 -25.53
C GLU A 181 -21.98 20.94 -24.43
N PRO A 182 -22.64 22.12 -24.40
CA PRO A 182 -23.73 22.40 -23.48
C PRO A 182 -24.90 21.44 -23.62
N GLY A 183 -25.27 20.79 -22.52
CA GLY A 183 -26.39 19.83 -22.46
C GLY A 183 -26.01 18.37 -22.64
N ILE A 184 -24.76 18.04 -23.00
CA ILE A 184 -24.27 16.65 -22.94
C ILE A 184 -24.32 16.12 -21.50
N LEU A 185 -23.99 16.96 -20.52
CA LEU A 185 -24.01 16.56 -19.11
C LEU A 185 -25.44 16.54 -18.53
N PRO A 186 -25.94 15.38 -18.04
CA PRO A 186 -27.31 15.24 -17.54
C PRO A 186 -27.53 15.95 -16.20
N SER A 187 -28.65 16.68 -16.10
CA SER A 187 -28.99 17.61 -15.01
C SER A 187 -29.16 16.99 -13.61
N SER A 188 -29.20 15.66 -13.53
CA SER A 188 -29.28 14.88 -12.29
C SER A 188 -27.94 14.85 -11.52
N LEU A 189 -26.82 15.29 -12.12
CA LEU A 189 -25.49 15.20 -11.52
C LEU A 189 -25.37 15.94 -10.18
N THR A 190 -24.89 15.21 -9.16
CA THR A 190 -24.60 15.70 -7.79
C THR A 190 -23.11 15.70 -7.45
N SER A 191 -22.27 14.91 -8.12
CA SER A 191 -20.82 14.90 -7.90
C SER A 191 -20.01 14.68 -9.19
N LEU A 192 -19.42 15.75 -9.71
CA LEU A 192 -18.66 15.76 -10.95
C LEU A 192 -17.15 15.84 -10.69
N THR A 193 -16.38 15.21 -11.55
CA THR A 193 -14.92 15.30 -11.68
C THR A 193 -14.63 15.29 -13.19
N LEU A 194 -13.80 16.20 -13.67
CA LEU A 194 -13.40 16.26 -15.09
C LEU A 194 -11.88 16.47 -15.19
N SER A 195 -11.33 16.08 -16.33
CA SER A 195 -9.95 16.35 -16.74
C SER A 195 -9.99 16.61 -18.23
N THR A 196 -9.86 17.88 -18.61
CA THR A 196 -10.11 18.39 -19.96
C THR A 196 -9.34 19.69 -20.14
N LEU A 197 -9.12 20.05 -21.40
CA LEU A 197 -8.43 21.26 -21.82
C LEU A 197 -9.42 22.40 -22.10
N ASP A 198 -10.61 22.06 -22.61
CA ASP A 198 -11.64 23.01 -22.99
C ASP A 198 -12.91 22.86 -22.13
N PHE A 199 -13.57 23.98 -21.91
CA PHE A 199 -14.83 24.16 -21.18
C PHE A 199 -15.68 25.23 -21.87
N PRO A 200 -16.58 24.86 -22.79
CA PRO A 200 -17.59 25.77 -23.30
C PRO A 200 -18.41 26.36 -22.15
N ARG A 201 -18.66 27.67 -22.24
CA ARG A 201 -19.14 28.51 -21.14
C ARG A 201 -20.36 28.00 -20.40
N ASP A 202 -21.31 27.43 -21.14
CA ASP A 202 -22.63 27.04 -20.64
C ASP A 202 -22.70 25.57 -20.18
N SER A 203 -21.61 24.79 -20.27
CA SER A 203 -21.63 23.32 -20.11
C SER A 203 -22.01 22.81 -18.72
N PHE A 204 -22.05 23.67 -17.70
CA PHE A 204 -22.49 23.32 -16.35
C PHE A 204 -23.90 23.82 -16.00
N LEU A 205 -24.53 24.69 -16.81
CA LEU A 205 -25.78 25.39 -16.45
C LEU A 205 -26.97 24.45 -16.21
N SER A 206 -26.96 23.24 -16.80
CA SER A 206 -27.97 22.21 -16.57
C SER A 206 -27.86 21.52 -15.20
N LEU A 207 -26.71 21.57 -14.54
CA LEU A 207 -26.35 20.70 -13.42
C LEU A 207 -26.81 21.25 -12.06
N THR A 208 -28.04 21.77 -11.96
CA THR A 208 -28.56 22.47 -10.77
C THR A 208 -28.59 21.63 -9.47
N SER A 209 -28.30 20.33 -9.57
CA SER A 209 -28.23 19.36 -8.48
C SER A 209 -26.80 19.18 -7.92
N LEU A 210 -25.78 19.82 -8.51
CA LEU A 210 -24.36 19.54 -8.26
C LEU A 210 -23.91 20.00 -6.86
N VAL A 211 -23.45 19.07 -6.02
CA VAL A 211 -22.96 19.30 -4.65
C VAL A 211 -21.43 19.27 -4.58
N TYR A 212 -20.78 18.48 -5.43
CA TYR A 212 -19.33 18.36 -5.55
C TYR A 212 -18.88 18.58 -7.00
N LEU A 213 -17.83 19.38 -7.21
CA LEU A 213 -17.15 19.52 -8.50
C LEU A 213 -15.63 19.45 -8.31
N LYS A 214 -14.97 18.65 -9.15
CA LYS A 214 -13.52 18.68 -9.33
C LYS A 214 -13.18 18.90 -10.80
N ILE A 215 -12.24 19.79 -11.07
CA ILE A 215 -11.65 19.99 -12.38
C ILE A 215 -10.15 19.78 -12.24
N ASN A 216 -9.59 18.91 -13.08
CA ASN A 216 -8.16 18.91 -13.36
C ASN A 216 -8.00 19.62 -14.69
N ILE A 217 -7.30 20.75 -14.68
CA ILE A 217 -6.84 21.40 -15.89
C ILE A 217 -5.57 20.65 -16.27
N ASN A 218 -5.61 19.97 -17.41
CA ASN A 218 -4.39 19.50 -18.05
C ASN A 218 -3.84 20.69 -18.86
N HIS A 219 -2.54 20.74 -19.12
CA HIS A 219 -1.95 21.77 -19.98
C HIS A 219 -1.42 21.11 -21.25
N LEU A 220 -1.67 21.72 -22.42
CA LEU A 220 -0.92 21.39 -23.63
C LEU A 220 0.58 21.60 -23.36
N GLY A 221 1.40 20.74 -23.96
CA GLY A 221 2.85 20.91 -23.92
C GLY A 221 3.25 22.26 -24.51
N PRO A 222 4.37 22.86 -24.04
CA PRO A 222 4.87 24.12 -24.61
C PRO A 222 5.21 24.00 -26.11
N ASP A 223 5.37 22.78 -26.62
CA ASP A 223 5.70 22.52 -28.02
C ASP A 223 4.49 22.59 -28.98
N GLU A 224 3.25 22.71 -28.46
CA GLU A 224 2.03 22.99 -29.25
C GLU A 224 1.69 24.49 -29.25
N GLU A 225 2.63 25.32 -29.70
CA GLU A 225 2.35 26.73 -30.00
C GLU A 225 1.43 26.83 -31.24
N ILE A 226 0.13 27.05 -31.00
CA ILE A 226 -0.86 27.30 -32.05
C ILE A 226 -0.56 28.67 -32.67
N GLU A 227 0.16 28.70 -33.80
CA GLU A 227 0.64 29.92 -34.50
C GLU A 227 -0.47 30.84 -35.08
N ASP A 228 -1.75 30.56 -34.82
CA ASP A 228 -2.86 31.29 -35.43
C ASP A 228 -3.20 32.55 -34.60
N GLU A 229 -3.01 33.76 -35.16
CA GLU A 229 -3.28 35.07 -34.51
C GLU A 229 -4.78 35.35 -34.27
N GLY A 230 -5.60 34.30 -34.15
CA GLY A 230 -7.01 34.39 -33.79
C GLY A 230 -7.22 35.03 -32.41
N VAL A 231 -8.32 35.76 -32.25
CA VAL A 231 -8.68 36.35 -30.95
C VAL A 231 -9.02 35.22 -29.98
N GLN A 232 -8.04 34.85 -29.16
CA GLN A 232 -8.16 33.75 -28.19
C GLN A 232 -9.31 34.05 -27.21
N GLU A 233 -10.43 33.35 -27.35
CA GLU A 233 -11.60 33.59 -26.51
C GLU A 233 -11.28 33.26 -25.05
N GLN A 234 -11.61 34.19 -24.15
CA GLN A 234 -11.28 34.06 -22.74
C GLN A 234 -12.08 32.92 -22.12
N LEU A 235 -11.43 31.79 -21.85
CA LEU A 235 -12.02 30.62 -21.20
C LEU A 235 -12.74 31.05 -19.91
N PHE A 236 -14.03 30.75 -19.84
CA PHE A 236 -14.93 31.17 -18.78
C PHE A 236 -15.85 30.01 -18.38
N ILE A 237 -15.97 29.73 -17.09
CA ILE A 237 -16.85 28.69 -16.54
C ILE A 237 -17.89 29.35 -15.64
N ASP A 238 -19.18 29.17 -15.95
CA ASP A 238 -20.26 29.62 -15.06
C ASP A 238 -20.69 28.52 -14.09
N LEU A 239 -20.51 28.76 -12.78
CA LEU A 239 -21.07 27.92 -11.71
C LEU A 239 -22.02 28.70 -10.78
N GLU A 240 -22.32 29.98 -11.03
CA GLU A 240 -23.13 30.80 -10.10
C GLU A 240 -24.55 30.25 -9.90
N THR A 241 -25.07 29.57 -10.92
CA THR A 241 -26.38 28.87 -10.90
C THR A 241 -26.39 27.60 -10.03
N LEU A 242 -25.23 27.04 -9.68
CA LEU A 242 -25.10 25.75 -8.98
C LEU A 242 -25.30 25.89 -7.46
N SER A 243 -26.47 26.40 -7.07
CA SER A 243 -26.86 26.73 -5.69
C SER A 243 -26.81 25.59 -4.66
N THR A 244 -26.52 24.36 -5.09
CA THR A 244 -26.29 23.17 -4.26
C THR A 244 -24.82 22.87 -3.98
N LEU A 245 -23.89 23.49 -4.70
CA LEU A 245 -22.45 23.16 -4.72
C LEU A 245 -21.79 23.58 -3.41
N LYS A 246 -21.16 22.62 -2.72
CA LYS A 246 -20.50 22.81 -1.41
C LYS A 246 -18.98 22.68 -1.48
N THR A 247 -18.48 21.84 -2.38
CA THR A 247 -17.04 21.62 -2.56
C THR A 247 -16.65 21.81 -4.02
N LEU A 248 -15.71 22.71 -4.27
CA LEU A 248 -15.08 22.93 -5.57
C LEU A 248 -13.57 22.68 -5.43
N ILE A 249 -13.01 21.83 -6.29
CA ILE A 249 -11.58 21.55 -6.35
C ILE A 249 -11.09 21.76 -7.78
N ILE A 250 -10.16 22.70 -7.98
CA ILE A 250 -9.52 22.91 -9.28
C ILE A 250 -8.01 22.77 -9.10
N ARG A 251 -7.41 21.90 -9.91
CA ARG A 251 -5.97 21.59 -9.90
C ARG A 251 -5.41 21.70 -11.31
N ASP A 252 -4.12 21.96 -11.38
CA ASP A 252 -3.27 21.75 -12.55
C ASP A 252 -2.54 20.40 -12.37
N TYR A 253 -2.05 19.80 -13.45
CA TYR A 253 -1.17 18.62 -13.42
C TYR A 253 0.32 18.97 -13.54
N HIS A 254 0.68 20.20 -13.98
CA HIS A 254 2.03 20.62 -14.32
C HIS A 254 2.69 21.53 -13.25
N ASP A 255 2.52 21.21 -11.96
CA ASP A 255 3.11 21.89 -10.78
C ASP A 255 4.67 21.93 -10.74
N ASN A 256 5.39 21.60 -11.82
CA ASN A 256 6.85 21.47 -11.84
C ASN A 256 7.62 22.74 -12.25
N ASP A 257 7.01 23.68 -12.98
CA ASP A 257 7.64 24.97 -13.31
C ASP A 257 6.82 26.16 -12.78
N PRO A 258 7.32 26.91 -11.77
CA PRO A 258 6.64 28.07 -11.21
C PRO A 258 6.99 29.40 -11.90
N THR A 259 7.85 29.40 -12.93
CA THR A 259 8.49 30.63 -13.43
C THR A 259 7.69 31.38 -14.49
N GLU A 260 6.77 30.71 -15.18
CA GLU A 260 5.91 31.33 -16.19
C GLU A 260 4.55 31.73 -15.62
N ASP A 261 4.33 33.04 -15.40
CA ASP A 261 2.99 33.63 -15.20
C ASP A 261 2.19 33.57 -16.54
N ARG A 262 1.89 32.35 -17.02
CA ARG A 262 1.15 32.10 -18.28
C ARG A 262 -0.19 32.83 -18.26
N GLN A 263 -0.50 33.55 -19.34
CA GLN A 263 -1.63 34.50 -19.37
C GLN A 263 -3.02 33.85 -19.56
N TYR A 264 -3.10 32.51 -19.58
CA TYR A 264 -4.36 31.77 -19.56
C TYR A 264 -5.19 32.12 -18.33
N GLY A 265 -6.15 33.04 -18.49
CA GLY A 265 -7.03 33.54 -17.44
C GLY A 265 -8.37 32.83 -17.45
N LEU A 266 -8.42 31.63 -16.87
CA LEU A 266 -9.67 30.87 -16.70
C LEU A 266 -10.56 31.58 -15.68
N GLU A 267 -11.54 32.33 -16.16
CA GLU A 267 -12.48 33.04 -15.30
C GLU A 267 -13.58 32.10 -14.82
N ILE A 268 -13.86 32.07 -13.51
CA ILE A 268 -14.85 31.16 -12.94
C ILE A 268 -15.73 31.85 -11.89
N THR A 269 -17.05 31.80 -12.08
CA THR A 269 -18.01 32.21 -11.04
C THR A 269 -18.20 31.06 -10.03
N VAL A 270 -18.57 31.39 -8.80
CA VAL A 270 -18.81 30.38 -7.74
C VAL A 270 -20.11 30.65 -7.00
N PRO A 271 -20.91 29.62 -6.70
CA PRO A 271 -22.22 29.79 -6.08
C PRO A 271 -22.09 30.09 -4.57
N PRO A 272 -23.02 30.87 -3.97
CA PRO A 272 -22.99 31.24 -2.55
C PRO A 272 -23.01 30.07 -1.54
N SER A 273 -23.35 28.86 -1.98
CA SER A 273 -23.46 27.63 -1.19
C SER A 273 -22.13 26.96 -0.80
N LEU A 274 -21.01 27.42 -1.37
CA LEU A 274 -19.71 26.77 -1.23
C LEU A 274 -19.14 26.88 0.20
N THR A 275 -18.62 25.78 0.76
CA THR A 275 -17.97 25.77 2.08
C THR A 275 -16.50 25.33 2.03
N ILE A 276 -16.10 24.60 0.97
CA ILE A 276 -14.74 24.15 0.75
C ILE A 276 -14.30 24.53 -0.68
N LEU A 277 -13.20 25.28 -0.78
CA LEU A 277 -12.62 25.69 -2.05
C LEU A 277 -11.13 25.34 -2.11
N HIS A 278 -10.73 24.62 -3.17
CA HIS A 278 -9.34 24.41 -3.55
C HIS A 278 -9.09 25.03 -4.94
N LEU A 279 -8.18 25.99 -5.01
CA LEU A 279 -7.70 26.62 -6.25
C LEU A 279 -6.18 26.45 -6.32
N ILE A 280 -5.73 25.39 -7.01
CA ILE A 280 -4.31 25.04 -7.11
C ILE A 280 -3.74 25.38 -8.49
N ALA A 281 -4.53 25.40 -9.57
CA ALA A 281 -4.05 25.93 -10.86
C ALA A 281 -3.85 27.45 -10.80
N SER A 282 -2.71 27.95 -11.28
CA SER A 282 -2.33 29.37 -11.28
C SER A 282 -3.17 30.23 -12.23
N SER A 283 -3.73 29.61 -13.27
CA SER A 283 -4.55 30.20 -14.34
C SER A 283 -5.92 30.73 -13.90
N ILE A 284 -6.41 30.37 -12.71
CA ILE A 284 -7.80 30.63 -12.31
C ILE A 284 -7.99 32.08 -11.81
N GLN A 285 -9.12 32.68 -12.19
CA GLN A 285 -9.61 33.96 -11.66
C GLN A 285 -11.06 33.86 -11.21
N ILE A 286 -11.36 34.22 -9.96
CA ILE A 286 -12.75 34.42 -9.51
C ILE A 286 -13.09 35.91 -9.66
N PRO A 287 -14.13 36.28 -10.43
CA PRO A 287 -14.52 37.66 -10.61
C PRO A 287 -14.87 38.37 -9.31
N THR A 288 -14.41 39.61 -9.16
CA THR A 288 -14.79 40.50 -8.04
C THR A 288 -16.29 40.85 -8.02
N LYS A 289 -17.01 40.59 -9.12
CA LYS A 289 -18.47 40.68 -9.23
C LYS A 289 -19.22 39.53 -8.53
N CYS A 290 -18.53 38.42 -8.25
CA CYS A 290 -19.10 37.19 -7.71
C CYS A 290 -19.39 37.34 -6.21
N THR A 291 -20.58 36.94 -5.75
CA THR A 291 -20.89 36.98 -4.30
C THR A 291 -20.15 35.86 -3.58
N MET A 292 -19.07 36.22 -2.89
CA MET A 292 -18.17 35.23 -2.28
C MET A 292 -18.87 34.38 -1.20
N PRO A 293 -18.76 33.04 -1.28
CA PRO A 293 -19.46 32.13 -0.40
C PRO A 293 -18.85 32.04 1.01
N LEU A 294 -19.60 31.45 1.95
CA LEU A 294 -19.24 31.33 3.38
C LEU A 294 -18.23 30.19 3.66
N LEU A 295 -17.08 30.24 2.99
CA LEU A 295 -16.01 29.25 3.06
C LEU A 295 -15.53 28.99 4.51
N GLU A 296 -15.47 27.72 4.90
CA GLU A 296 -14.83 27.27 6.15
C GLU A 296 -13.35 26.94 5.95
N LYS A 297 -13.00 26.45 4.75
CA LYS A 297 -11.68 25.95 4.35
C LYS A 297 -11.32 26.47 2.97
N LEU A 298 -10.18 27.16 2.87
CA LEU A 298 -9.61 27.64 1.61
C LEU A 298 -8.19 27.10 1.46
N TYR A 299 -7.94 26.48 0.31
CA TYR A 299 -6.62 26.03 -0.14
C TYR A 299 -6.35 26.73 -1.46
N ILE A 300 -5.32 27.56 -1.53
CA ILE A 300 -5.12 28.48 -2.65
C ILE A 300 -3.63 28.64 -3.00
N ARG A 301 -3.29 28.59 -4.28
CA ARG A 301 -1.94 28.92 -4.78
C ARG A 301 -1.73 30.44 -4.66
N GLN A 302 -0.57 30.86 -4.18
CA GLN A 302 -0.36 32.24 -3.71
C GLN A 302 -0.49 33.28 -4.83
N SER A 303 -0.11 32.91 -6.05
CA SER A 303 -0.28 33.72 -7.27
C SER A 303 -1.71 34.24 -7.46
N ILE A 304 -2.72 33.43 -7.12
CA ILE A 304 -4.14 33.78 -7.25
C ILE A 304 -4.54 34.91 -6.28
N LEU A 305 -3.93 34.96 -5.08
CA LEU A 305 -4.12 36.08 -4.15
C LEU A 305 -3.35 37.33 -4.59
N VAL A 306 -2.10 37.18 -5.02
CA VAL A 306 -1.21 38.31 -5.38
C VAL A 306 -1.70 39.03 -6.62
N GLY A 307 -2.21 38.31 -7.62
CA GLY A 307 -2.81 38.90 -8.82
C GLY A 307 -4.17 39.56 -8.62
N LEU A 308 -4.66 39.67 -7.37
CA LEU A 308 -6.03 40.10 -7.01
C LEU A 308 -7.15 39.25 -7.67
N ARG A 309 -6.79 38.08 -8.22
CA ARG A 309 -7.69 37.09 -8.85
C ARG A 309 -8.60 36.40 -7.83
N PHE A 310 -8.34 36.58 -6.54
CA PHE A 310 -9.17 36.16 -5.41
C PHE A 310 -8.88 37.06 -4.20
N SER A 311 -9.91 37.50 -3.45
CA SER A 311 -9.72 38.27 -2.21
C SER A 311 -10.14 37.50 -0.96
N LEU A 312 -9.23 37.45 0.03
CA LEU A 312 -9.52 36.91 1.36
C LEU A 312 -10.51 37.78 2.16
N SER A 313 -10.62 39.08 1.88
CA SER A 313 -11.50 39.99 2.65
C SER A 313 -12.98 39.76 2.36
N SER A 314 -13.29 39.15 1.22
CA SER A 314 -14.65 38.75 0.81
C SER A 314 -15.04 37.35 1.29
N CYS A 315 -14.08 36.55 1.80
CA CYS A 315 -14.40 35.34 2.54
C CYS A 315 -14.99 35.73 3.90
N GLY A 316 -16.23 35.31 4.18
CA GLY A 316 -16.91 35.63 5.44
C GLY A 316 -16.24 35.04 6.69
N PRO A 317 -16.73 35.38 7.90
CA PRO A 317 -16.15 34.97 9.19
C PRO A 317 -16.22 33.46 9.50
N SER A 318 -16.67 32.64 8.54
CA SER A 318 -16.65 31.18 8.61
C SER A 318 -15.24 30.59 8.45
N LEU A 319 -14.31 31.31 7.82
CA LEU A 319 -13.02 30.76 7.39
C LEU A 319 -12.10 30.48 8.59
N LYS A 320 -11.84 29.20 8.86
CA LYS A 320 -11.05 28.71 10.01
C LYS A 320 -9.70 28.12 9.63
N LYS A 321 -9.53 27.64 8.39
CA LYS A 321 -8.23 27.29 7.84
C LYS A 321 -8.00 27.88 6.45
N LEU A 322 -6.83 28.47 6.33
CA LEU A 322 -6.20 28.91 5.09
C LEU A 322 -4.93 28.07 4.87
N ALA A 323 -4.76 27.55 3.67
CA ALA A 323 -3.52 26.93 3.22
C ALA A 323 -3.05 27.62 1.94
N LEU A 324 -1.88 28.26 2.01
CA LEU A 324 -1.22 28.98 0.93
C LEU A 324 -0.14 28.09 0.32
N TYR A 325 -0.34 27.70 -0.94
CA TYR A 325 0.59 26.87 -1.70
C TYR A 325 1.45 27.73 -2.62
N GLU A 326 2.70 27.30 -2.82
CA GLU A 326 3.70 27.96 -3.66
C GLU A 326 3.74 29.47 -3.45
N CYS A 327 4.17 29.84 -2.24
CA CYS A 327 4.43 31.24 -1.93
C CYS A 327 5.79 31.62 -2.53
N LEU A 328 5.74 32.52 -3.52
CA LEU A 328 6.87 32.98 -4.35
C LEU A 328 7.08 34.51 -4.25
N LYS A 329 6.02 35.26 -3.91
CA LYS A 329 5.96 36.73 -3.87
C LYS A 329 5.51 37.17 -2.47
N THR A 330 5.71 38.41 -2.04
CA THR A 330 5.30 38.85 -0.68
C THR A 330 3.79 38.71 -0.45
N ILE A 331 3.36 38.13 0.68
CA ILE A 331 1.94 38.02 1.04
C ILE A 331 1.49 39.33 1.70
N THR A 332 0.99 40.25 0.87
CA THR A 332 0.41 41.53 1.31
C THR A 332 -1.05 41.41 1.79
N THR A 333 -1.68 40.24 1.60
CA THR A 333 -3.10 40.03 1.92
C THR A 333 -3.33 39.84 3.42
N ILE A 334 -4.23 40.63 4.00
CA ILE A 334 -4.65 40.51 5.40
C ILE A 334 -5.29 39.13 5.63
N ILE A 335 -4.71 38.34 6.53
CA ILE A 335 -5.23 37.02 6.91
C ILE A 335 -6.45 37.21 7.84
N PRO A 336 -7.61 36.57 7.56
CA PRO A 336 -8.81 36.78 8.36
C PRO A 336 -8.63 36.46 9.86
N PRO A 337 -9.21 37.26 10.77
CA PRO A 337 -9.04 37.13 12.23
C PRO A 337 -9.70 35.90 12.84
N THR A 338 -10.28 35.03 12.01
CA THR A 338 -10.96 33.78 12.36
C THR A 338 -10.11 32.53 12.06
N ILE A 339 -8.94 32.68 11.42
CA ILE A 339 -8.05 31.57 11.08
C ILE A 339 -7.44 30.97 12.35
N GLU A 340 -7.84 29.75 12.68
CA GLU A 340 -7.28 28.94 13.78
C GLU A 340 -6.01 28.19 13.35
N LYS A 341 -5.89 27.88 12.05
CA LYS A 341 -4.85 27.04 11.45
C LYS A 341 -4.38 27.66 10.13
N LEU A 342 -3.10 28.00 10.04
CA LEU A 342 -2.47 28.55 8.85
C LEU A 342 -1.36 27.61 8.37
N SER A 343 -1.32 27.36 7.06
CA SER A 343 -0.23 26.62 6.41
C SER A 343 0.29 27.44 5.24
N ILE A 344 1.61 27.61 5.16
CA ILE A 344 2.32 28.38 4.14
C ILE A 344 3.41 27.47 3.59
N TYR A 345 3.37 27.23 2.28
CA TYR A 345 4.36 26.43 1.56
C TYR A 345 5.13 27.36 0.60
N LYS A 346 6.19 27.96 1.13
CA LYS A 346 7.11 28.85 0.42
C LYS A 346 8.11 28.04 -0.41
N TYR A 347 8.47 28.56 -1.59
CA TYR A 347 9.46 27.92 -2.47
C TYR A 347 10.67 28.82 -2.79
N GLU A 348 10.51 30.15 -2.77
CA GLU A 348 11.62 31.10 -2.98
C GLU A 348 12.46 31.37 -1.73
N GLU A 349 13.71 31.81 -1.91
CA GLU A 349 14.59 32.22 -0.80
C GLU A 349 14.19 33.56 -0.17
N ASP A 350 13.66 34.48 -0.99
CA ASP A 350 13.37 35.86 -0.60
C ASP A 350 12.38 35.98 0.58
N PRO A 351 12.45 37.05 1.39
CA PRO A 351 11.48 37.31 2.44
C PRO A 351 10.11 37.70 1.85
N ILE A 352 9.08 36.93 2.17
CA ILE A 352 7.70 37.08 1.67
C ILE A 352 6.64 37.04 2.77
N LEU A 353 7.05 36.85 4.03
CA LEU A 353 6.24 36.74 5.24
C LEU A 353 6.45 37.93 6.21
N ASP A 354 7.47 38.76 5.97
CA ASP A 354 7.84 39.96 6.73
C ASP A 354 6.66 40.88 7.09
N GLN A 355 5.69 41.01 6.18
CA GLN A 355 4.51 41.85 6.29
C GLN A 355 3.26 41.11 6.83
N ILE A 356 3.34 39.80 7.10
CA ILE A 356 2.19 39.03 7.58
C ILE A 356 1.98 39.26 9.07
N ILE A 357 0.87 39.93 9.39
CA ILE A 357 0.31 39.96 10.74
C ILE A 357 -0.52 38.70 10.95
N PHE A 358 -0.02 37.75 11.73
CA PHE A 358 -0.79 36.55 12.10
C PHE A 358 -1.97 36.88 13.04
N PRO A 359 -3.16 36.29 12.82
CA PRO A 359 -4.33 36.60 13.64
C PRO A 359 -4.22 35.98 15.05
N PRO A 360 -4.81 36.62 16.09
CA PRO A 360 -4.71 36.15 17.47
C PRO A 360 -5.45 34.82 17.73
N SER A 361 -6.31 34.39 16.81
CA SER A 361 -6.94 33.06 16.78
C SER A 361 -5.97 31.91 16.45
N LEU A 362 -4.77 32.20 15.94
CA LEU A 362 -3.89 31.21 15.33
C LEU A 362 -3.23 30.29 16.37
N THR A 363 -3.77 29.07 16.51
CA THR A 363 -3.23 28.05 17.42
C THR A 363 -2.20 27.12 16.77
N HIS A 364 -2.21 27.03 15.43
CA HIS A 364 -1.35 26.18 14.62
C HIS A 364 -0.80 26.94 13.42
N LEU A 365 0.52 27.06 13.33
CA LEU A 365 1.24 27.66 12.21
C LEU A 365 2.16 26.60 11.58
N THR A 366 2.17 26.54 10.27
CA THR A 366 3.10 25.74 9.48
C THR A 366 3.71 26.60 8.40
N ILE A 367 5.03 26.82 8.44
CA ILE A 367 5.82 27.52 7.42
C ILE A 367 6.87 26.54 6.94
N ARG A 368 6.73 26.07 5.69
CA ARG A 368 7.74 25.25 5.01
C ARG A 368 8.34 26.02 3.84
N GLY A 369 9.57 25.69 3.47
CA GLY A 369 10.35 26.42 2.49
C GLY A 369 11.56 27.09 3.14
N PHE A 370 11.94 28.26 2.65
CA PHE A 370 13.04 29.02 3.23
C PHE A 370 12.62 29.77 4.49
N ASN A 371 13.28 29.45 5.60
CA ASN A 371 13.11 30.09 6.90
C ASN A 371 13.07 31.61 6.80
N GLU A 372 12.16 32.22 7.55
CA GLU A 372 11.99 33.67 7.56
C GLU A 372 11.71 34.19 8.98
N PRO A 373 12.28 35.34 9.37
CA PRO A 373 11.95 36.01 10.62
C PRO A 373 10.48 36.46 10.63
N VAL A 374 9.63 35.83 11.46
CA VAL A 374 8.20 36.18 11.58
C VAL A 374 7.78 36.36 13.04
N GLN A 375 6.88 37.31 13.30
CA GLN A 375 6.38 37.59 14.65
C GLN A 375 5.27 36.60 15.03
N LEU A 376 5.62 35.58 15.80
CA LEU A 376 4.71 34.52 16.23
C LEU A 376 3.63 35.03 17.22
N PRO A 377 2.34 34.68 17.06
CA PRO A 377 1.29 35.10 17.98
C PRO A 377 1.37 34.32 19.32
N PRO A 378 0.99 34.93 20.45
CA PRO A 378 1.13 34.31 21.78
C PRO A 378 0.19 33.10 21.98
N SER A 379 -0.89 33.01 21.21
CA SER A 379 -1.85 31.90 21.18
C SER A 379 -1.33 30.62 20.50
N LEU A 380 -0.12 30.65 19.93
CA LEU A 380 0.43 29.55 19.17
C LEU A 380 0.84 28.36 20.06
N ILE A 381 0.12 27.25 19.93
CA ILE A 381 0.36 26.01 20.70
C ILE A 381 1.33 25.09 19.93
N LYS A 382 1.32 25.15 18.59
CA LYS A 382 2.18 24.33 17.72
C LYS A 382 2.78 25.16 16.58
N LEU A 383 4.11 25.13 16.49
CA LEU A 383 4.89 25.70 15.40
C LEU A 383 5.55 24.56 14.63
N HIS A 384 5.35 24.54 13.32
CA HIS A 384 6.21 23.85 12.37
C HIS A 384 6.82 24.94 11.49
N GLN A 385 8.13 25.19 11.63
CA GLN A 385 8.83 26.21 10.86
C GLN A 385 10.14 25.65 10.34
N ASN A 386 10.42 25.87 9.06
CA ASN A 386 11.76 25.62 8.55
C ASN A 386 12.76 26.63 9.13
N ILE A 387 13.99 26.22 9.46
CA ILE A 387 15.06 27.07 10.05
C ILE A 387 16.35 27.09 9.22
N ASN A 388 17.02 28.25 9.15
CA ASN A 388 18.36 28.41 8.54
C ASN A 388 19.25 29.45 9.23
N LYS A 389 18.70 30.23 10.17
CA LYS A 389 19.33 31.36 10.89
C LYS A 389 18.75 31.40 12.30
N ASN A 390 19.44 32.08 13.22
CA ASN A 390 19.14 32.16 14.66
C ASN A 390 17.64 32.33 14.93
N ALA A 391 17.08 31.47 15.78
CA ALA A 391 15.64 31.38 15.97
C ALA A 391 15.05 32.53 16.79
N HIS A 392 13.79 32.87 16.50
CA HIS A 392 13.04 33.90 17.21
C HIS A 392 12.58 33.46 18.60
N PRO A 393 12.30 34.42 19.51
CA PRO A 393 11.67 34.13 20.81
C PRO A 393 10.37 33.33 20.64
N LEU A 394 10.34 32.15 21.26
CA LEU A 394 9.25 31.20 21.12
C LEU A 394 8.07 31.57 22.04
N PRO A 395 6.79 31.45 21.59
CA PRO A 395 5.62 31.71 22.42
C PRO A 395 5.59 30.86 23.71
N GLN A 396 5.28 31.48 24.86
CA GLN A 396 5.30 30.79 26.16
C GLN A 396 4.33 29.61 26.28
N HIS A 397 3.26 29.60 25.47
CA HIS A 397 2.26 28.53 25.41
C HIS A 397 2.58 27.43 24.39
N LEU A 398 3.71 27.52 23.68
CA LEU A 398 4.13 26.55 22.69
C LEU A 398 4.42 25.20 23.35
N LYS A 399 3.65 24.17 22.99
CA LYS A 399 3.82 22.80 23.49
C LYS A 399 4.57 21.88 22.52
N LYS A 400 4.58 22.26 21.24
CA LYS A 400 5.28 21.52 20.20
C LYS A 400 6.01 22.47 19.24
N LEU A 401 7.30 22.24 19.14
CA LEU A 401 8.21 22.84 18.17
C LEU A 401 8.69 21.77 17.19
N VAL A 402 8.67 22.10 15.91
CA VAL A 402 9.20 21.29 14.81
C VAL A 402 10.03 22.22 13.94
N TRP A 403 11.31 21.90 13.79
CA TRP A 403 12.31 22.74 13.14
C TRP A 403 13.06 21.98 12.06
N ASP A 404 12.95 22.47 10.83
CA ASP A 404 13.41 21.79 9.61
C ASP A 404 14.31 22.68 8.70
N MET A 405 15.55 22.31 8.41
CA MET A 405 16.41 22.97 7.41
C MET A 405 16.03 22.59 5.97
N ASP A 406 16.33 23.43 4.96
CA ASP A 406 16.43 22.89 3.60
C ASP A 406 17.80 22.21 3.42
N GLU A 407 17.80 20.89 3.62
CA GLU A 407 18.91 19.95 3.36
C GLU A 407 19.58 20.12 1.99
N LYS A 408 18.92 20.72 0.99
CA LYS A 408 19.53 21.00 -0.31
C LYS A 408 20.56 22.14 -0.28
N ARG A 409 20.55 23.04 0.71
CA ARG A 409 21.27 24.34 0.61
C ARG A 409 22.09 24.76 1.86
N THR A 410 22.09 24.03 2.97
CA THR A 410 22.81 24.44 4.21
C THR A 410 24.28 24.01 4.27
N SER A 411 25.15 24.68 3.51
CA SER A 411 26.61 24.55 3.66
C SER A 411 27.17 25.42 4.80
N SER A 412 27.77 24.76 5.80
CA SER A 412 28.82 25.28 6.72
C SER A 412 28.56 26.49 7.63
N SER A 413 27.32 26.82 8.00
CA SER A 413 27.05 27.77 9.11
C SER A 413 26.75 27.05 10.43
N ASN A 414 27.48 27.39 11.51
CA ASN A 414 27.17 26.92 12.86
C ASN A 414 25.80 27.47 13.30
N PHE A 415 24.81 26.60 13.49
CA PHE A 415 23.49 27.00 13.94
C PHE A 415 23.44 27.09 15.48
N GLU A 416 23.35 28.30 16.01
CA GLU A 416 23.20 28.53 17.45
C GLU A 416 21.72 28.38 17.88
N PHE A 417 21.50 27.47 18.83
CA PHE A 417 20.19 27.24 19.42
C PHE A 417 19.84 28.27 20.50
N THR A 418 18.58 28.68 20.57
CA THR A 418 18.08 29.53 21.65
C THR A 418 18.13 28.80 22.99
N THR A 419 18.89 29.31 23.96
CA THR A 419 19.02 28.71 25.31
C THR A 419 17.73 28.80 26.14
N SER A 420 16.81 29.71 25.81
CA SER A 420 15.57 29.96 26.54
C SER A 420 14.32 29.40 25.84
N TYR A 421 13.99 28.15 26.14
CA TYR A 421 12.79 27.49 25.63
C TYR A 421 11.53 27.79 26.47
N PRO A 422 10.33 27.71 25.87
CA PRO A 422 9.06 27.86 26.59
C PRO A 422 8.90 26.81 27.71
N PRO A 423 8.41 27.19 28.91
CA PRO A 423 8.23 26.29 30.06
C PRO A 423 7.05 25.30 29.89
N ASN A 424 6.52 25.16 28.67
CA ASN A 424 5.47 24.23 28.29
C ASN A 424 5.89 23.32 27.11
N LEU A 425 7.14 23.41 26.64
CA LEU A 425 7.64 22.68 25.48
C LEU A 425 7.83 21.17 25.74
N GLU A 426 6.73 20.43 25.69
CA GLU A 426 6.74 18.97 25.85
C GLU A 426 7.41 18.24 24.66
N THR A 427 7.40 18.86 23.47
CA THR A 427 7.91 18.27 22.22
C THR A 427 8.86 19.20 21.47
N LEU A 428 10.10 18.76 21.30
CA LEU A 428 11.17 19.38 20.52
C LEU A 428 11.60 18.41 19.41
N GLN A 429 11.29 18.73 18.16
CA GLN A 429 11.65 17.91 17.00
C GLN A 429 12.68 18.60 16.11
N LEU A 430 13.90 18.08 16.15
CA LEU A 430 15.08 18.46 15.35
C LEU A 430 15.44 17.29 14.45
N PHE A 431 14.40 16.73 13.82
CA PHE A 431 14.50 15.63 12.87
C PHE A 431 15.07 16.05 11.54
N ASP A 432 15.36 17.30 11.38
CA ASP A 432 15.41 17.86 10.05
C ASP A 432 16.45 18.98 10.17
N VAL A 433 17.57 18.66 10.82
CA VAL A 433 18.64 19.59 11.26
C VAL A 433 19.97 18.93 10.95
N GLY A 434 20.67 19.46 9.96
CA GLY A 434 22.02 19.04 9.55
C GLY A 434 23.13 19.85 10.24
N GLY A 435 24.36 19.66 9.78
CA GLY A 435 25.55 20.34 10.32
C GLY A 435 26.03 19.77 11.66
N ASP A 436 27.08 20.36 12.22
CA ASP A 436 27.54 20.09 13.58
C ASP A 436 26.97 21.15 14.53
N PHE A 437 26.27 20.70 15.58
CA PHE A 437 25.56 21.55 16.53
C PHE A 437 25.48 20.87 17.91
N THR A 438 25.42 21.68 18.97
CA THR A 438 25.06 21.26 20.33
C THR A 438 23.78 21.95 20.78
N ILE A 439 23.00 21.31 21.62
CA ILE A 439 21.74 21.86 22.15
C ILE A 439 21.56 21.60 23.64
N ASP A 440 21.05 22.60 24.34
CA ASP A 440 20.54 22.49 25.71
C ASP A 440 19.08 22.01 25.65
N ILE A 441 18.75 20.90 26.31
CA ILE A 441 17.41 20.31 26.21
C ILE A 441 16.58 20.71 27.45
N PRO A 442 15.38 21.31 27.29
CA PRO A 442 14.57 21.72 28.44
C PRO A 442 14.22 20.55 29.37
N SER A 443 14.36 20.76 30.68
CA SER A 443 14.13 19.74 31.72
C SER A 443 12.76 19.05 31.66
N ILE A 444 11.77 19.73 31.09
CA ILE A 444 10.38 19.26 30.87
C ILE A 444 10.16 18.46 29.57
N THR A 445 11.15 18.37 28.69
CA THR A 445 10.98 17.76 27.36
C THR A 445 10.60 16.28 27.53
N LYS A 446 9.47 15.87 26.93
CA LYS A 446 9.01 14.46 26.89
C LYS A 446 9.31 13.80 25.56
N HIS A 447 9.35 14.61 24.50
CA HIS A 447 9.66 14.19 23.13
C HIS A 447 10.85 14.97 22.60
N LEU A 448 12.04 14.37 22.70
CA LEU A 448 13.21 14.84 21.98
C LEU A 448 13.41 14.02 20.71
N SER A 449 13.57 14.72 19.59
CA SER A 449 14.01 14.13 18.33
C SER A 449 15.23 14.88 17.85
N ILE A 450 16.34 14.19 17.55
CA ILE A 450 17.60 14.82 17.14
C ILE A 450 18.29 14.04 16.02
N SER A 451 18.82 14.75 15.03
CA SER A 451 19.82 14.19 14.14
C SER A 451 21.16 14.04 14.86
N LEU A 452 21.71 12.81 14.86
CA LEU A 452 23.10 12.58 15.25
C LEU A 452 24.04 12.53 14.04
N THR A 453 23.57 12.97 12.87
CA THR A 453 24.38 13.02 11.64
C THR A 453 25.72 13.65 11.95
N LYS A 454 26.78 12.85 11.94
CA LYS A 454 28.12 13.36 11.84
C LYS A 454 28.38 13.56 10.36
N LEU A 455 28.38 14.80 9.88
CA LEU A 455 29.05 15.04 8.61
C LEU A 455 30.53 14.69 8.84
N PRO A 456 31.13 13.76 8.06
CA PRO A 456 32.58 13.79 7.95
C PRO A 456 32.96 15.20 7.48
N GLN A 457 33.98 15.79 8.10
CA GLN A 457 34.58 17.04 7.61
C GLN A 457 35.30 16.73 6.30
N LEU A 458 34.50 16.62 5.24
CA LEU A 458 34.93 16.52 3.86
C LEU A 458 35.51 17.89 3.51
N ASP A 459 36.83 17.95 3.56
CA ASP A 459 37.62 19.01 2.97
C ASP A 459 37.35 19.00 1.44
N LEU A 460 36.34 19.78 1.03
CA LEU A 460 35.76 19.77 -0.32
C LEU A 460 36.80 20.16 -1.39
N ASP A 461 37.87 20.84 -0.99
CA ASP A 461 38.98 21.25 -1.85
C ASP A 461 39.97 20.10 -2.14
N SER A 462 39.82 18.92 -1.52
CA SER A 462 40.69 17.75 -1.70
C SER A 462 40.14 16.76 -2.75
N PRO A 463 40.77 16.59 -3.94
CA PRO A 463 40.27 15.70 -5.00
C PRO A 463 40.36 14.18 -4.71
N SER A 464 40.60 13.79 -3.45
CA SER A 464 40.87 12.40 -3.02
C SER A 464 39.70 11.69 -2.32
N ILE A 465 38.54 12.35 -2.24
CA ILE A 465 37.36 12.01 -1.43
C ILE A 465 36.85 10.56 -1.57
N PHE A 466 37.02 9.88 -2.72
CA PHE A 466 36.57 8.49 -2.92
C PHE A 466 37.43 7.41 -2.24
N LYS A 467 38.30 7.79 -1.28
CA LYS A 467 39.07 6.86 -0.43
C LYS A 467 38.94 7.13 1.08
N LEU A 468 37.70 7.31 1.55
CA LEU A 468 37.35 6.84 2.89
C LEU A 468 37.84 5.38 3.05
N LYS A 469 38.58 5.07 4.12
CA LYS A 469 39.03 3.69 4.34
C LYS A 469 37.80 2.82 4.56
N LYS A 470 37.72 1.70 3.83
CA LYS A 470 36.53 0.83 3.80
C LYS A 470 36.19 0.19 5.17
N ASP A 471 37.09 0.33 6.13
CA ASP A 471 37.04 -0.24 7.48
C ASP A 471 36.69 0.80 8.57
N GLU A 472 36.52 2.09 8.23
CA GLU A 472 36.21 3.17 9.18
C GLU A 472 34.71 3.52 9.16
N HIS A 473 33.96 2.93 10.09
CA HIS A 473 32.52 3.16 10.27
C HIS A 473 32.23 4.51 10.97
N PRO A 474 31.29 5.34 10.50
CA PRO A 474 30.90 6.56 11.20
C PRO A 474 30.29 6.23 12.58
N ILE A 475 30.88 6.80 13.63
CA ILE A 475 30.43 6.63 15.01
C ILE A 475 29.43 7.73 15.37
N PHE A 476 28.19 7.33 15.61
CA PHE A 476 27.09 8.20 16.05
C PHE A 476 27.03 8.25 17.57
N SER A 477 27.06 9.46 18.12
CA SER A 477 27.16 9.75 19.56
C SER A 477 26.16 10.85 19.93
N ILE A 478 25.37 10.63 20.99
CA ILE A 478 24.46 11.63 21.57
C ILE A 478 25.28 12.67 22.35
N GLY A 479 26.35 12.24 23.00
CA GLY A 479 27.32 13.12 23.66
C GLY A 479 28.05 14.08 22.72
N SER A 480 27.87 13.96 21.40
CA SER A 480 28.32 14.93 20.39
C SER A 480 27.29 16.00 20.01
N ARG A 481 26.04 15.87 20.48
CA ARG A 481 24.89 16.72 20.10
C ARG A 481 24.26 17.49 21.24
N ILE A 482 24.58 17.15 22.48
CA ILE A 482 24.07 17.81 23.68
C ILE A 482 25.22 18.53 24.35
N SER A 483 24.99 19.78 24.75
CA SER A 483 25.96 20.55 25.52
C SER A 483 26.30 19.82 26.82
N LYS A 484 27.59 19.57 27.07
CA LYS A 484 28.03 19.11 28.40
C LYS A 484 28.10 20.29 29.35
N THR A 485 26.95 20.68 29.87
CA THR A 485 26.86 21.25 31.21
C THR A 485 27.28 20.14 32.20
N ILE A 486 28.27 20.40 33.06
CA ILE A 486 29.11 19.31 33.63
C ILE A 486 28.65 18.71 34.98
N SER A 487 28.26 19.53 35.96
CA SER A 487 28.46 19.19 37.38
C SER A 487 27.27 18.83 38.29
N GLN A 488 26.00 19.21 38.02
CA GLN A 488 24.92 18.93 39.00
C GLN A 488 24.33 17.52 38.95
N SER A 489 24.46 16.77 37.84
CA SER A 489 24.45 15.30 37.91
C SER A 489 25.12 14.63 36.70
N GLN A 490 25.60 13.38 36.86
CA GLN A 490 26.45 12.60 35.92
C GLN A 490 25.82 12.22 34.54
N GLN A 491 24.76 12.91 34.11
CA GLN A 491 23.56 12.34 33.36
C GLN A 491 23.58 13.39 32.08
N TRP A 492 23.14 13.06 30.83
CA TRP A 492 23.11 13.99 29.65
C TRP A 492 21.78 14.55 29.02
N LEU A 493 20.59 13.91 29.07
CA LEU A 493 19.29 14.45 28.54
C LEU A 493 18.43 15.20 29.59
N PRO A 494 17.08 15.27 29.50
CA PRO A 494 16.15 15.66 30.61
C PRO A 494 15.45 14.53 31.37
N ILE A 495 15.29 14.57 32.70
CA ILE A 495 14.60 13.49 33.48
C ILE A 495 13.12 13.25 33.12
N ASN A 496 12.53 14.06 32.24
CA ASN A 496 11.20 13.85 31.66
C ASN A 496 11.21 13.26 30.23
N THR A 497 12.36 13.08 29.56
CA THR A 497 12.46 12.63 28.15
C THR A 497 12.20 11.13 28.02
N THR A 498 10.93 10.77 28.17
CA THR A 498 10.46 9.39 28.04
C THR A 498 10.84 8.78 26.70
N HIS A 499 10.92 9.54 25.58
CA HIS A 499 11.70 9.08 24.42
C HIS A 499 12.58 10.17 23.85
N LEU A 500 13.83 9.76 23.68
CA LEU A 500 14.73 10.18 22.63
C LEU A 500 14.35 9.45 21.33
N THR A 501 14.48 10.12 20.18
CA THR A 501 14.80 9.42 18.94
C THR A 501 16.02 10.10 18.33
N CYS A 502 17.12 9.36 18.39
CA CYS A 502 18.30 9.60 17.59
C CYS A 502 17.98 9.32 16.13
N ASN A 503 18.56 10.11 15.25
CA ASN A 503 18.78 9.68 13.88
C ASN A 503 20.24 9.32 13.59
N LEU A 504 20.38 8.33 12.70
CA LEU A 504 21.62 7.73 12.21
C LEU A 504 21.74 7.72 10.65
N ARG A 505 20.79 8.28 9.87
CA ARG A 505 20.83 8.38 8.39
C ARG A 505 22.07 9.16 7.93
N ASP A 506 22.72 8.68 6.86
CA ASP A 506 23.80 9.41 6.17
C ASP A 506 23.53 9.61 4.66
N THR A 507 22.54 10.45 4.34
CA THR A 507 22.05 10.99 3.03
C THR A 507 22.58 10.49 1.69
N MET A 508 23.90 10.29 1.54
CA MET A 508 24.56 10.15 0.25
C MET A 508 25.14 8.76 0.01
N TYR A 509 25.34 7.94 1.05
CA TYR A 509 26.07 6.67 0.90
C TYR A 509 25.49 5.57 1.80
N ASN A 510 25.35 4.36 1.24
CA ASN A 510 25.00 3.13 1.96
C ASN A 510 26.19 2.69 2.84
N LEU A 511 26.46 3.44 3.90
CA LEU A 511 27.54 3.18 4.84
C LEU A 511 27.03 2.36 6.03
N ASN A 512 27.80 1.34 6.38
CA ASN A 512 27.65 0.63 7.64
C ASN A 512 28.02 1.59 8.79
N GLY A 513 27.03 1.98 9.60
CA GLY A 513 27.22 2.89 10.73
C GLY A 513 27.44 2.16 12.05
N ALA A 514 27.94 2.88 13.06
CA ALA A 514 28.13 2.38 14.42
C ALA A 514 27.53 3.37 15.43
N PHE A 515 26.52 2.96 16.20
CA PHE A 515 25.88 3.80 17.21
C PHE A 515 26.40 3.45 18.62
N ARG A 516 26.81 4.45 19.40
CA ARG A 516 27.24 4.24 20.79
C ARG A 516 26.04 4.01 21.71
N LEU A 517 25.64 2.75 21.78
CA LEU A 517 24.63 2.29 22.71
C LEU A 517 25.09 2.43 24.17
N ASP A 518 26.38 2.45 24.50
CA ASP A 518 26.80 2.62 25.89
C ASP A 518 26.48 4.02 26.45
N GLU A 519 26.51 5.06 25.61
CA GLU A 519 25.94 6.37 25.98
C GLU A 519 24.45 6.21 26.32
N VAL A 520 23.78 5.27 25.64
CA VAL A 520 22.37 4.85 25.75
C VAL A 520 22.15 3.66 26.71
N ILE A 521 23.13 3.35 27.57
CA ILE A 521 22.96 2.46 28.73
C ILE A 521 23.42 3.15 30.02
N ASN A 522 24.55 3.85 29.97
CA ASN A 522 25.14 4.51 31.12
C ASN A 522 24.31 5.71 31.57
N HIS A 523 23.83 6.54 30.63
CA HIS A 523 23.17 7.80 31.00
C HIS A 523 21.63 7.68 31.28
N THR A 524 21.13 6.62 31.96
CA THR A 524 19.69 6.47 32.34
C THR A 524 19.33 5.68 33.61
N ASN A 525 18.01 5.70 33.85
CA ASN A 525 17.19 4.74 34.57
C ASN A 525 16.87 3.41 33.82
N VAL A 526 17.45 3.07 32.66
CA VAL A 526 17.24 1.77 31.99
C VAL A 526 18.12 0.70 32.65
N ARG A 527 17.56 -0.04 33.62
CA ARG A 527 18.32 -0.98 34.46
C ARG A 527 17.49 -2.24 34.72
N LEU A 528 18.07 -3.44 34.47
CA LEU A 528 17.43 -4.70 34.88
C LEU A 528 17.79 -5.10 36.32
N ASP A 529 19.01 -4.75 36.75
CA ASP A 529 19.53 -5.05 38.08
C ASP A 529 20.13 -3.78 38.71
N PRO A 530 20.29 -3.72 40.05
CA PRO A 530 20.80 -2.53 40.73
C PRO A 530 22.26 -2.18 40.41
N ASP A 531 23.01 -3.09 39.81
CA ASP A 531 24.44 -2.98 39.53
C ASP A 531 24.78 -2.52 38.10
N ASN A 532 23.77 -2.40 37.22
CA ASN A 532 23.92 -2.26 35.77
C ASN A 532 24.69 -3.41 35.10
N ASN A 533 24.76 -4.59 35.72
CA ASN A 533 25.49 -5.72 35.13
C ASN A 533 24.75 -6.31 33.92
N ASN A 534 23.43 -6.12 33.81
CA ASN A 534 22.62 -6.67 32.72
C ASN A 534 21.61 -5.67 32.13
N VAL A 535 21.47 -5.70 30.80
CA VAL A 535 20.51 -4.90 30.01
C VAL A 535 19.75 -5.80 29.04
N LEU A 536 18.43 -5.68 28.94
CA LEU A 536 17.63 -6.46 27.99
C LEU A 536 17.55 -5.72 26.66
N VAL A 537 18.02 -6.39 25.62
CA VAL A 537 17.95 -5.96 24.22
C VAL A 537 16.94 -6.84 23.50
N LEU A 538 15.93 -6.22 22.91
CA LEU A 538 14.75 -6.86 22.33
C LEU A 538 14.26 -6.14 21.05
N GLU A 539 14.54 -6.77 19.91
CA GLU A 539 13.83 -6.61 18.63
C GLU A 539 12.36 -6.84 18.88
N THR A 540 11.60 -5.84 18.51
CA THR A 540 10.22 -5.73 18.92
C THR A 540 9.33 -6.52 17.91
N LYS A 541 9.80 -6.78 16.68
CA LYS A 541 9.18 -7.04 15.34
C LYS A 541 9.20 -8.46 14.84
N SER A 542 10.27 -9.10 15.20
CA SER A 542 10.60 -10.50 14.98
C SER A 542 11.04 -11.10 16.32
N LEU A 543 10.93 -10.31 17.40
CA LEU A 543 10.97 -10.72 18.80
C LEU A 543 12.39 -11.19 19.19
N GLN A 544 13.36 -10.75 18.41
CA GLN A 544 14.76 -11.15 18.40
C GLN A 544 15.48 -10.47 19.56
N GLY A 545 16.46 -11.08 20.23
CA GLY A 545 16.85 -10.51 21.51
C GLY A 545 17.95 -11.26 22.24
N GLY A 546 18.39 -10.65 23.33
CA GLY A 546 19.25 -11.27 24.33
C GLY A 546 19.79 -10.25 25.32
N THR A 547 20.04 -10.68 26.56
CA THR A 547 20.70 -9.83 27.56
C THR A 547 22.11 -9.44 27.10
N ILE A 548 22.47 -8.16 27.19
CA ILE A 548 23.88 -7.74 27.24
C ILE A 548 24.28 -7.77 28.72
N THR A 549 25.30 -8.56 29.05
CA THR A 549 25.95 -8.48 30.36
C THR A 549 27.17 -7.56 30.22
N GLN A 550 27.11 -6.38 30.83
CA GLN A 550 28.25 -5.47 30.89
C GLN A 550 29.27 -6.01 31.90
N GLN A 551 30.50 -6.26 31.44
CA GLN A 551 31.61 -6.55 32.35
C GLN A 551 32.23 -5.24 32.81
N ARG A 552 32.41 -5.06 34.13
CA ARG A 552 33.26 -3.99 34.66
C ARG A 552 34.71 -4.35 34.36
N THR A 553 35.38 -3.54 33.55
CA THR A 553 36.77 -3.75 33.13
C THR A 553 37.68 -3.72 34.36
N LYS A 554 38.18 -4.89 34.78
CA LYS A 554 39.05 -5.00 35.95
C LYS A 554 40.45 -4.49 35.61
N SER A 555 40.76 -3.28 36.06
CA SER A 555 42.15 -2.85 36.22
C SER A 555 42.76 -3.65 37.38
N ASP A 556 43.66 -4.60 37.08
CA ASP A 556 44.36 -5.38 38.12
C ASP A 556 45.44 -4.56 38.87
N ASP A 557 45.71 -3.33 38.44
CA ASP A 557 46.62 -2.41 39.13
C ASP A 557 46.02 -1.90 40.46
N THR A 558 46.75 -2.19 41.54
CA THR A 558 46.34 -1.86 42.90
C THR A 558 46.68 -0.42 43.28
N GLN A 559 45.80 0.19 44.07
CA GLN A 559 46.00 1.44 44.82
C GLN A 559 46.18 2.75 44.02
N THR A 560 45.05 3.39 43.71
CA THR A 560 44.88 4.80 44.15
C THR A 560 43.42 5.09 44.47
N ASN A 561 43.15 5.75 45.60
CA ASN A 561 41.79 6.12 46.00
C ASN A 561 41.34 7.39 45.27
N ASN A 562 40.56 7.24 44.21
CA ASN A 562 39.54 8.22 43.80
C ASN A 562 38.33 7.48 43.24
N GLN A 563 37.13 7.97 43.55
CA GLN A 563 35.89 7.18 43.44
C GLN A 563 35.09 7.47 42.15
N GLN A 564 34.37 6.43 41.70
CA GLN A 564 33.10 6.54 40.96
C GLN A 564 33.12 7.15 39.55
N GLN A 565 34.03 6.68 38.69
CA GLN A 565 33.65 6.40 37.29
C GLN A 565 33.94 4.93 36.99
N GLN A 566 32.88 4.11 36.99
CA GLN A 566 32.94 2.72 36.53
C GLN A 566 32.95 2.74 35.00
N GLN A 567 34.14 2.70 34.41
CA GLN A 567 34.28 2.70 32.96
C GLN A 567 33.96 1.29 32.43
N TYR A 568 32.75 1.15 31.89
CA TYR A 568 32.35 0.00 31.08
C TYR A 568 32.89 0.16 29.66
N ASP A 569 33.24 -0.95 29.00
CA ASP A 569 33.69 -0.93 27.61
C ASP A 569 32.55 -0.44 26.67
N PRO A 570 32.83 0.43 25.69
CA PRO A 570 31.79 0.97 24.79
C PRO A 570 31.08 -0.10 23.96
N ILE A 571 29.76 0.04 23.84
CA ILE A 571 28.89 -0.88 23.11
C ILE A 571 28.47 -0.21 21.81
N TYR A 572 28.87 -0.80 20.69
CA TYR A 572 28.56 -0.31 19.35
C TYR A 572 27.48 -1.19 18.70
N LEU A 573 26.35 -0.58 18.36
CA LEU A 573 25.33 -1.19 17.50
C LEU A 573 25.70 -0.90 16.04
N TYR A 574 25.95 -1.94 15.24
CA TYR A 574 26.29 -1.80 13.82
C TYR A 574 25.07 -2.09 12.93
N PHE A 575 24.83 -1.21 11.96
CA PHE A 575 23.67 -1.25 11.07
C PHE A 575 24.07 -0.97 9.62
N ASP A 576 23.53 -1.76 8.70
CA ASP A 576 23.68 -1.60 7.24
C ASP A 576 22.50 -0.77 6.72
N THR A 577 22.76 0.50 6.39
CA THR A 577 21.76 1.43 5.86
C THR A 577 21.26 1.05 4.45
N GLY A 578 21.98 0.17 3.75
CA GLY A 578 21.67 -0.26 2.39
C GLY A 578 20.90 -1.59 2.28
N SER A 579 20.56 -2.26 3.40
CA SER A 579 19.84 -3.53 3.31
C SER A 579 18.34 -3.32 3.05
N THR A 580 17.82 -3.93 1.99
CA THR A 580 16.37 -3.92 1.65
C THR A 580 15.46 -4.55 2.71
N SER A 581 16.05 -5.24 3.69
CA SER A 581 15.43 -5.69 4.93
C SER A 581 15.70 -4.65 6.03
N PRO A 582 14.67 -3.96 6.56
CA PRO A 582 14.84 -2.96 7.63
C PRO A 582 15.33 -3.51 9.00
N PHE A 583 15.80 -4.76 9.06
CA PHE A 583 15.94 -5.56 10.29
C PHE A 583 17.28 -6.31 10.39
N ASP A 584 18.20 -6.14 9.44
CA ASP A 584 19.52 -6.79 9.43
C ASP A 584 20.50 -6.13 10.42
N LEU A 585 20.39 -6.42 11.73
CA LEU A 585 21.17 -5.75 12.78
C LEU A 585 22.35 -6.60 13.30
N ASN A 586 23.58 -6.10 13.10
CA ASN A 586 24.82 -6.81 13.40
C ASN A 586 25.45 -6.38 14.74
N TRP A 587 25.92 -7.38 15.49
CA TRP A 587 26.44 -7.20 16.85
C TRP A 587 27.91 -7.59 16.90
N SER A 588 28.78 -6.65 17.25
CA SER A 588 30.19 -6.96 17.48
C SER A 588 30.75 -6.20 18.68
N PHE A 589 31.54 -6.91 19.47
CA PHE A 589 32.33 -6.37 20.57
C PHE A 589 33.79 -6.30 20.11
N LEU A 590 34.47 -5.19 20.39
CA LEU A 590 35.88 -5.04 20.05
C LEU A 590 36.73 -5.92 20.98
N HIS A 591 37.31 -6.98 20.42
CA HIS A 591 38.16 -8.01 21.06
C HIS A 591 37.43 -9.06 21.91
N SER A 592 37.32 -10.28 21.38
CA SER A 592 37.22 -11.53 22.17
C SER A 592 37.48 -12.77 21.30
N ASN A 593 38.72 -13.26 21.29
CA ASN A 593 39.02 -14.63 20.85
C ASN A 593 38.78 -15.60 22.01
N SER A 594 37.69 -16.37 21.99
CA SER A 594 37.55 -17.53 22.88
C SER A 594 36.78 -18.67 22.20
N GLY A 595 37.27 -19.90 22.35
CA GLY A 595 36.73 -21.08 21.67
C GLY A 595 35.52 -21.66 22.42
N LEU A 596 34.35 -21.62 21.80
CA LEU A 596 33.12 -22.22 22.31
C LEU A 596 32.48 -23.10 21.25
N ARG A 597 32.95 -24.36 21.13
CA ARG A 597 32.23 -25.42 20.41
C ARG A 597 30.85 -25.57 21.04
N ARG A 598 29.79 -25.36 20.27
CA ARG A 598 28.40 -25.49 20.72
C ARG A 598 27.59 -26.27 19.70
N SER A 599 26.76 -27.20 20.16
CA SER A 599 25.80 -27.96 19.34
C SER A 599 24.59 -27.11 18.93
N ILE A 600 24.84 -25.95 18.31
CA ILE A 600 23.82 -25.05 17.78
C ILE A 600 23.58 -25.40 16.32
N ARG A 601 22.30 -25.44 15.94
CA ARG A 601 21.86 -25.54 14.55
C ARG A 601 20.94 -24.37 14.25
N PHE A 602 21.17 -23.66 13.15
CA PHE A 602 20.18 -22.73 12.61
C PHE A 602 19.00 -23.53 12.04
N LYS A 603 17.79 -23.30 12.57
CA LYS A 603 16.56 -23.91 12.07
C LYS A 603 15.96 -23.03 10.97
N GLY A 604 15.61 -23.63 9.83
CA GLY A 604 15.02 -22.93 8.67
C GLY A 604 16.01 -22.53 7.59
N ILE A 605 17.33 -22.69 7.80
CA ILE A 605 18.33 -22.45 6.74
C ILE A 605 18.45 -23.68 5.84
N GLU A 606 17.44 -23.82 5.00
CA GLU A 606 17.43 -24.75 3.86
C GLU A 606 18.11 -24.10 2.66
N ALA A 607 18.82 -24.89 1.86
CA ALA A 607 19.65 -24.40 0.76
C ALA A 607 18.84 -24.12 -0.52
N ILE A 608 17.69 -24.78 -0.64
CA ILE A 608 16.73 -24.67 -1.74
C ILE A 608 15.44 -24.10 -1.14
N ASP A 609 14.79 -23.20 -1.88
CA ASP A 609 13.43 -22.75 -1.59
C ASP A 609 12.44 -23.71 -2.29
N GLU A 610 11.67 -24.50 -1.55
CA GLU A 610 10.80 -25.53 -2.17
C GLU A 610 9.52 -24.95 -2.83
N ASP A 611 9.13 -23.72 -2.50
CA ASP A 611 7.95 -23.09 -3.10
C ASP A 611 8.32 -22.38 -4.42
N GLU A 612 9.41 -21.62 -4.44
CA GLU A 612 9.93 -20.88 -5.61
C GLU A 612 10.83 -21.72 -6.53
N GLY A 613 11.55 -22.72 -6.00
CA GLY A 613 12.52 -23.52 -6.74
C GLY A 613 13.86 -22.84 -7.02
N GLU A 614 14.24 -21.86 -6.20
CA GLU A 614 15.52 -21.14 -6.28
C GLU A 614 16.52 -21.56 -5.19
N ILE A 615 17.77 -21.08 -5.27
CA ILE A 615 18.68 -21.11 -4.14
C ILE A 615 18.11 -20.17 -3.06
N SER A 616 17.82 -20.72 -1.87
CA SER A 616 17.20 -20.00 -0.77
C SER A 616 17.93 -18.69 -0.47
N LYS A 617 17.17 -17.59 -0.47
CA LYS A 617 17.69 -16.22 -0.23
C LYS A 617 18.28 -16.09 1.18
N GLN A 618 17.76 -16.86 2.14
CA GLN A 618 18.31 -16.99 3.49
C GLN A 618 19.67 -17.70 3.47
N PHE A 619 19.74 -18.90 2.88
CA PHE A 619 20.99 -19.66 2.76
C PHE A 619 22.08 -18.89 2.00
N LYS A 620 21.76 -18.26 0.88
CA LYS A 620 22.71 -17.43 0.11
C LYS A 620 23.30 -16.30 0.97
N SER A 621 22.46 -15.63 1.75
CA SER A 621 22.90 -14.55 2.65
C SER A 621 23.81 -15.09 3.77
N THR A 622 23.40 -16.16 4.45
CA THR A 622 24.18 -16.78 5.53
C THR A 622 25.52 -17.35 5.04
N ALA A 623 25.52 -18.05 3.90
CA ALA A 623 26.70 -18.73 3.37
C ALA A 623 27.69 -17.78 2.66
N THR A 624 27.44 -16.47 2.62
CA THR A 624 28.34 -15.46 2.04
C THR A 624 28.69 -14.30 2.99
N ARG A 625 27.80 -13.86 3.89
CA ARG A 625 28.04 -12.67 4.74
C ARG A 625 29.02 -12.87 5.91
N PHE A 626 29.17 -14.08 6.46
CA PHE A 626 29.99 -14.28 7.67
C PHE A 626 31.49 -14.49 7.39
N LYS A 627 32.35 -14.18 8.38
CA LYS A 627 33.72 -14.73 8.44
C LYS A 627 33.67 -16.21 8.85
N LEU A 628 33.23 -17.05 7.91
CA LEU A 628 32.71 -18.41 8.10
C LEU A 628 33.63 -19.39 8.85
N LEU A 629 34.95 -19.13 8.94
CA LEU A 629 35.87 -19.93 9.75
C LEU A 629 35.51 -19.92 11.25
N ALA A 630 34.89 -18.86 11.76
CA ALA A 630 34.48 -18.75 13.16
C ALA A 630 33.16 -19.50 13.50
N PHE A 631 32.39 -19.89 12.48
CA PHE A 631 31.06 -20.52 12.62
C PHE A 631 30.91 -21.81 11.79
N LYS A 632 32.03 -22.40 11.33
CA LYS A 632 32.02 -23.56 10.44
C LYS A 632 31.25 -24.73 11.03
N ASP A 633 31.46 -25.04 12.31
CA ASP A 633 30.81 -26.15 13.01
C ASP A 633 29.29 -25.93 13.15
N ILE A 634 28.83 -24.73 13.48
CA ILE A 634 27.40 -24.41 13.55
C ILE A 634 26.75 -24.56 12.17
N LEU A 635 27.36 -24.02 11.11
CA LEU A 635 26.78 -24.05 9.77
C LEU A 635 26.89 -25.41 9.08
N GLU A 636 27.96 -26.17 9.32
CA GLU A 636 28.12 -27.55 8.86
C GLU A 636 27.09 -28.50 9.49
N ASN A 637 26.58 -28.19 10.69
CA ASN A 637 25.42 -28.85 11.29
C ASN A 637 24.06 -28.29 10.80
N SER A 638 24.04 -27.11 10.17
CA SER A 638 22.81 -26.41 9.78
C SER A 638 22.33 -26.76 8.38
N VAL A 639 23.23 -26.74 7.39
CA VAL A 639 22.93 -27.09 6.00
C VAL A 639 22.37 -28.51 5.94
N SER A 640 21.20 -28.69 5.32
CA SER A 640 20.53 -29.99 5.26
C SER A 640 21.34 -30.99 4.44
N SER A 641 21.64 -32.15 5.02
CA SER A 641 22.21 -33.30 4.29
C SER A 641 21.31 -33.83 3.17
N HIS A 642 20.04 -33.45 3.16
CA HIS A 642 19.03 -33.95 2.23
C HIS A 642 18.85 -33.08 0.97
N GLN A 643 19.56 -31.95 0.89
CA GLN A 643 19.48 -31.02 -0.24
C GLN A 643 20.76 -31.06 -1.10
N LEU A 644 20.59 -31.02 -2.42
CA LEU A 644 21.65 -31.04 -3.44
C LEU A 644 21.44 -29.88 -4.43
N ILE A 645 22.49 -29.10 -4.70
CA ILE A 645 22.47 -28.04 -5.71
C ILE A 645 23.52 -28.35 -6.79
N LEU A 646 23.06 -28.59 -8.02
CA LEU A 646 23.89 -28.69 -9.21
C LEU A 646 24.00 -27.30 -9.87
N HIS A 647 25.02 -26.54 -9.48
CA HIS A 647 25.38 -25.25 -10.08
C HIS A 647 26.86 -25.22 -10.46
N ARG A 648 27.18 -24.72 -11.67
CA ARG A 648 28.55 -24.79 -12.24
C ARG A 648 29.58 -23.90 -11.53
N VAL A 649 29.15 -22.88 -10.80
CA VAL A 649 30.02 -21.83 -10.27
C VAL A 649 29.67 -21.53 -8.82
N PHE A 650 30.16 -22.35 -7.88
CA PHE A 650 30.10 -22.07 -6.44
C PHE A 650 31.30 -21.23 -5.94
N LYS A 651 31.94 -20.44 -6.81
CA LYS A 651 33.20 -19.71 -6.50
C LYS A 651 33.09 -18.79 -5.28
N ASP A 652 31.89 -18.28 -5.00
CA ASP A 652 31.62 -17.33 -3.93
C ASP A 652 31.38 -18.00 -2.56
N TYR A 653 31.31 -19.34 -2.52
CA TYR A 653 31.15 -20.14 -1.30
C TYR A 653 32.45 -20.84 -0.90
N PRO A 654 32.78 -20.96 0.40
CA PRO A 654 33.91 -21.77 0.86
C PRO A 654 33.81 -23.24 0.44
N GLN A 655 34.95 -23.86 0.12
CA GLN A 655 35.04 -25.25 -0.38
C GLN A 655 34.28 -26.27 0.47
N TRP A 656 34.22 -26.10 1.80
CA TRP A 656 33.48 -27.02 2.68
C TRP A 656 31.95 -26.88 2.58
N ILE A 657 31.43 -25.72 2.15
CA ILE A 657 30.00 -25.57 1.78
C ILE A 657 29.78 -26.24 0.43
N GLN A 658 30.67 -26.02 -0.54
CA GLN A 658 30.61 -26.69 -1.85
C GLN A 658 30.54 -28.22 -1.68
N GLN A 659 31.38 -28.80 -0.83
CA GLN A 659 31.39 -30.24 -0.51
C GLN A 659 30.12 -30.78 0.19
N ARG A 660 29.24 -29.91 0.70
CA ARG A 660 27.96 -30.30 1.30
C ARG A 660 26.79 -30.20 0.33
N ILE A 661 26.79 -29.20 -0.56
CA ILE A 661 25.69 -28.93 -1.51
C ILE A 661 25.94 -29.46 -2.93
N SER A 662 27.19 -29.71 -3.34
CA SER A 662 27.51 -30.24 -4.67
C SER A 662 27.42 -31.78 -4.74
N LEU A 663 27.60 -32.32 -5.94
CA LEU A 663 27.58 -33.75 -6.23
C LEU A 663 28.79 -34.52 -5.64
N ASP A 664 29.92 -33.83 -5.37
CA ASP A 664 31.20 -34.44 -4.95
C ASP A 664 31.20 -34.94 -3.49
N ARG A 665 30.01 -35.23 -2.94
CA ARG A 665 29.75 -35.65 -1.56
C ARG A 665 29.79 -37.17 -1.44
N ALA A 666 30.52 -37.67 -0.44
CA ALA A 666 30.74 -39.11 -0.24
C ALA A 666 29.49 -39.94 0.17
N ASP A 667 28.39 -39.28 0.54
CA ASP A 667 27.09 -39.90 0.79
C ASP A 667 25.99 -39.15 0.02
N THR A 668 25.44 -39.78 -1.01
CA THR A 668 24.26 -39.31 -1.75
C THR A 668 22.95 -39.95 -1.27
N SER A 669 22.99 -40.98 -0.44
CA SER A 669 21.82 -41.81 -0.11
C SER A 669 20.68 -41.02 0.55
N ASN A 670 21.03 -40.01 1.35
CA ASN A 670 20.07 -39.19 2.10
C ASN A 670 19.51 -37.98 1.32
N ILE A 671 19.79 -37.82 0.02
CA ILE A 671 19.28 -36.67 -0.77
C ILE A 671 17.80 -36.89 -1.14
N THR A 672 16.91 -36.03 -0.65
CA THR A 672 15.47 -36.04 -0.99
C THR A 672 15.08 -34.88 -1.91
N THR A 673 15.82 -33.77 -1.89
CA THR A 673 15.50 -32.55 -2.65
C THR A 673 16.71 -32.10 -3.46
N ALA A 674 16.55 -31.88 -4.77
CA ALA A 674 17.62 -31.45 -5.67
C ALA A 674 17.24 -30.21 -6.48
N LEU A 675 18.20 -29.32 -6.73
CA LEU A 675 18.07 -28.11 -7.53
C LEU A 675 19.16 -28.04 -8.59
N VAL A 676 18.78 -27.95 -9.86
CA VAL A 676 19.70 -27.79 -10.99
C VAL A 676 19.57 -26.36 -11.53
N THR A 677 20.66 -25.59 -11.54
CA THR A 677 20.66 -24.19 -12.01
C THR A 677 21.77 -23.95 -13.02
N TYR A 678 21.44 -23.47 -14.23
CA TYR A 678 22.42 -23.37 -15.31
C TYR A 678 22.15 -22.28 -16.36
N HIS A 679 23.11 -21.35 -16.49
CA HIS A 679 22.99 -20.12 -17.32
C HIS A 679 23.84 -20.16 -18.62
N ARG A 680 24.40 -21.31 -19.04
CA ARG A 680 25.24 -21.40 -20.26
C ARG A 680 24.95 -22.66 -21.09
N SER A 681 25.59 -22.77 -22.25
CA SER A 681 25.17 -23.68 -23.32
C SER A 681 25.84 -25.07 -23.37
N SER A 682 26.70 -25.45 -22.41
CA SER A 682 27.26 -26.81 -22.37
C SER A 682 26.43 -27.69 -21.42
N PRO A 683 25.75 -28.75 -21.88
CA PRO A 683 24.91 -29.57 -21.01
C PRO A 683 25.74 -30.20 -19.89
N LEU A 684 25.23 -30.13 -18.65
CA LEU A 684 25.63 -31.05 -17.59
C LEU A 684 24.74 -32.30 -17.70
N PRO A 685 25.29 -33.51 -17.51
CA PRO A 685 24.46 -34.72 -17.55
C PRO A 685 23.46 -34.73 -16.39
N LEU A 686 22.17 -34.61 -16.69
CA LEU A 686 21.09 -34.95 -15.75
C LEU A 686 21.16 -36.43 -15.33
N GLU A 687 21.84 -37.25 -16.14
CA GLU A 687 22.27 -38.62 -15.87
C GLU A 687 22.80 -38.80 -14.44
N SER A 688 23.62 -37.88 -13.92
CA SER A 688 24.22 -38.00 -12.59
C SER A 688 23.25 -37.77 -11.43
N LEU A 689 22.00 -37.35 -11.69
CA LEU A 689 20.92 -37.39 -10.69
C LEU A 689 20.22 -38.75 -10.68
N TYR A 690 20.20 -39.47 -11.80
CA TYR A 690 19.50 -40.75 -11.92
C TYR A 690 20.15 -41.86 -11.07
N ASP A 691 21.43 -41.70 -10.71
CA ASP A 691 22.13 -42.52 -9.70
C ASP A 691 21.69 -42.24 -8.25
N ILE A 692 20.79 -41.27 -8.02
CA ILE A 692 20.32 -40.82 -6.69
C ILE A 692 18.81 -41.10 -6.57
N PRO A 693 18.40 -42.37 -6.40
CA PRO A 693 16.98 -42.77 -6.44
C PRO A 693 16.14 -42.24 -5.26
N SER A 694 16.75 -41.67 -4.22
CA SER A 694 16.08 -41.07 -3.06
C SER A 694 15.51 -39.67 -3.30
N ILE A 695 15.75 -39.04 -4.45
CA ILE A 695 15.18 -37.72 -4.78
C ILE A 695 13.65 -37.82 -4.90
N GLU A 696 12.94 -37.20 -3.97
CA GLU A 696 11.49 -37.05 -3.95
C GLU A 696 11.03 -35.73 -4.60
N THR A 697 11.88 -34.70 -4.58
CA THR A 697 11.60 -33.36 -5.10
C THR A 697 12.75 -32.85 -5.98
N LEU A 698 12.45 -32.45 -7.22
CA LEU A 698 13.43 -31.94 -8.18
C LEU A 698 13.03 -30.58 -8.75
N PHE A 699 13.94 -29.61 -8.65
CA PHE A 699 13.85 -28.29 -9.25
C PHE A 699 14.89 -28.16 -10.37
N ILE A 700 14.49 -27.62 -11.53
CA ILE A 700 15.38 -27.42 -12.68
C ILE A 700 15.16 -26.03 -13.25
N ASN A 701 16.23 -25.25 -13.38
CA ASN A 701 16.26 -23.96 -14.07
C ASN A 701 17.40 -23.99 -15.11
N GLN A 702 17.03 -24.26 -16.36
CA GLN A 702 17.96 -24.34 -17.50
C GLN A 702 17.25 -23.98 -18.82
N ILE A 703 17.97 -23.37 -19.76
CA ILE A 703 17.42 -22.92 -21.05
C ILE A 703 16.71 -24.04 -21.85
N THR A 704 17.25 -25.26 -21.86
CA THR A 704 16.64 -26.41 -22.55
C THR A 704 16.83 -27.66 -21.72
N VAL A 705 15.72 -28.37 -21.44
CA VAL A 705 15.71 -29.54 -20.57
C VAL A 705 15.09 -30.73 -21.32
N ASP A 706 15.78 -31.86 -21.30
CA ASP A 706 15.27 -33.14 -21.82
C ASP A 706 15.11 -34.12 -20.65
N LEU A 707 13.87 -34.43 -20.30
CA LEU A 707 13.49 -35.30 -19.18
C LEU A 707 12.94 -36.65 -19.63
N ASN A 708 13.31 -37.13 -20.82
CA ASN A 708 12.89 -38.46 -21.31
C ASN A 708 13.31 -39.61 -20.37
N HIS A 709 14.34 -39.42 -19.55
CA HIS A 709 14.86 -40.42 -18.60
C HIS A 709 14.44 -40.16 -17.13
N ILE A 710 13.52 -39.23 -16.86
CA ILE A 710 13.15 -38.88 -15.48
C ILE A 710 12.53 -40.04 -14.69
N SER A 711 11.97 -41.03 -15.37
CA SER A 711 11.49 -42.31 -14.81
C SER A 711 12.52 -43.10 -14.00
N CYS A 712 13.81 -42.78 -14.12
CA CYS A 712 14.87 -43.36 -13.29
C CYS A 712 14.80 -42.88 -11.82
N LEU A 713 14.21 -41.70 -11.55
CA LEU A 713 14.02 -41.17 -10.20
C LEU A 713 12.75 -41.75 -9.56
N SER A 714 12.75 -43.06 -9.29
CA SER A 714 11.53 -43.82 -8.92
C SER A 714 10.72 -43.25 -7.74
N ASN A 715 11.34 -42.50 -6.83
CA ASN A 715 10.68 -41.86 -5.68
C ASN A 715 10.23 -40.41 -5.92
N LEU A 716 10.47 -39.85 -7.12
CA LEU A 716 10.16 -38.45 -7.45
C LEU A 716 8.64 -38.21 -7.46
N GLN A 717 8.19 -37.45 -6.47
CA GLN A 717 6.80 -37.08 -6.24
C GLN A 717 6.51 -35.63 -6.65
N ARG A 718 7.53 -34.76 -6.69
CA ARG A 718 7.41 -33.34 -7.04
C ARG A 718 8.46 -32.92 -8.06
N LEU A 719 8.02 -32.27 -9.13
CA LEU A 719 8.90 -31.75 -10.19
C LEU A 719 8.54 -30.30 -10.49
N SER A 720 9.54 -29.42 -10.50
CA SER A 720 9.41 -28.03 -10.91
C SER A 720 10.47 -27.71 -11.96
N VAL A 721 10.06 -27.21 -13.13
CA VAL A 721 10.98 -26.89 -14.23
C VAL A 721 10.72 -25.49 -14.78
N HIS A 722 11.75 -24.66 -14.79
CA HIS A 722 11.84 -23.42 -15.55
C HIS A 722 12.80 -23.62 -16.74
N ALA A 723 12.30 -23.44 -17.97
CA ALA A 723 13.08 -23.57 -19.20
C ALA A 723 12.51 -22.73 -20.35
N HIS A 724 13.29 -22.47 -21.42
CA HIS A 724 12.71 -22.01 -22.69
C HIS A 724 12.14 -23.17 -23.51
N LYS A 725 12.71 -24.38 -23.38
CA LYS A 725 12.23 -25.59 -24.08
C LYS A 725 12.33 -26.83 -23.19
N LEU A 726 11.27 -27.63 -23.19
CA LEU A 726 11.16 -28.87 -22.42
C LEU A 726 10.81 -30.05 -23.35
N LYS A 727 11.37 -31.22 -23.05
CA LYS A 727 10.73 -32.51 -23.34
C LYS A 727 10.52 -33.27 -22.03
N LEU A 728 9.41 -33.96 -21.90
CA LEU A 728 9.01 -34.62 -20.66
C LEU A 728 8.72 -36.10 -20.91
N GLY A 729 9.43 -36.99 -20.21
CA GLY A 729 9.19 -38.44 -20.24
C GLY A 729 8.23 -38.90 -19.14
N PRO A 730 7.60 -40.08 -19.27
CA PRO A 730 6.61 -40.60 -18.32
C PRO A 730 7.14 -40.67 -16.88
N HIS A 731 6.27 -40.37 -15.90
CA HIS A 731 6.57 -40.63 -14.49
C HIS A 731 5.36 -41.19 -13.73
N THR A 732 5.50 -42.39 -13.15
CA THR A 732 4.38 -43.12 -12.52
C THR A 732 4.12 -42.70 -11.07
N THR A 733 5.12 -42.17 -10.36
CA THR A 733 5.04 -41.77 -8.94
C THR A 733 4.94 -40.25 -8.73
N LEU A 734 4.98 -39.46 -9.81
CA LEU A 734 4.88 -38.01 -9.74
C LEU A 734 3.47 -37.58 -9.37
N LYS A 735 3.34 -36.74 -8.34
CA LYS A 735 2.08 -36.24 -7.79
C LYS A 735 1.87 -34.75 -8.06
N SER A 736 2.96 -33.99 -8.18
CA SER A 736 2.93 -32.54 -8.41
C SER A 736 3.93 -32.13 -9.50
N LEU A 737 3.46 -31.37 -10.49
CA LEU A 737 4.22 -30.90 -11.65
C LEU A 737 4.01 -29.39 -11.86
N LYS A 738 5.04 -28.59 -11.57
CA LYS A 738 5.11 -27.15 -11.90
C LYS A 738 5.99 -26.96 -13.13
N LEU A 739 5.49 -26.35 -14.20
CA LEU A 739 6.26 -26.03 -15.41
C LEU A 739 6.13 -24.54 -15.73
N ARG A 740 7.27 -23.85 -15.86
CA ARG A 740 7.41 -22.50 -16.40
C ARG A 740 8.20 -22.60 -17.70
N ILE A 741 7.52 -22.50 -18.83
CA ILE A 741 8.14 -22.60 -20.16
C ILE A 741 8.08 -21.23 -20.82
N ASP A 742 9.23 -20.58 -21.02
CA ASP A 742 9.31 -19.19 -21.49
C ASP A 742 9.01 -19.03 -23.00
N LEU A 743 8.68 -20.11 -23.69
CA LEU A 743 8.13 -20.12 -25.05
C LEU A 743 6.75 -20.82 -25.05
N PRO A 744 5.85 -20.47 -25.98
CA PRO A 744 4.66 -21.26 -26.26
C PRO A 744 4.99 -22.74 -26.49
N CYS A 745 4.18 -23.64 -25.93
CA CYS A 745 4.30 -25.08 -26.13
C CYS A 745 2.94 -25.72 -26.42
N ASP A 746 2.92 -26.85 -27.13
CA ASP A 746 1.71 -27.61 -27.34
C ASP A 746 1.47 -28.56 -26.15
N LEU A 747 0.24 -28.61 -25.61
CA LEU A 747 -0.07 -29.49 -24.47
C LEU A 747 0.17 -30.98 -24.81
N CYS A 748 -0.01 -31.33 -26.08
CA CYS A 748 0.28 -32.65 -26.64
C CYS A 748 1.74 -33.09 -26.41
N ASP A 749 2.71 -32.18 -26.60
CA ASP A 749 4.15 -32.48 -26.53
C ASP A 749 4.62 -32.81 -25.11
N LEU A 750 3.86 -32.40 -24.09
CA LEU A 750 4.13 -32.68 -22.68
C LEU A 750 3.65 -34.07 -22.22
N GLN A 751 2.86 -34.78 -23.04
CA GLN A 751 2.42 -36.18 -22.83
C GLN A 751 1.82 -36.45 -21.43
N LEU A 752 1.07 -35.47 -20.90
CA LEU A 752 0.64 -35.40 -19.50
C LEU A 752 -0.28 -36.56 -19.07
N ASN A 753 -0.95 -37.22 -20.01
CA ASN A 753 -1.80 -38.38 -19.75
C ASN A 753 -1.03 -39.62 -19.26
N GLN A 754 0.31 -39.64 -19.40
CA GLN A 754 1.15 -40.72 -18.89
C GLN A 754 1.41 -40.63 -17.36
N PHE A 755 1.11 -39.49 -16.74
CA PHE A 755 1.37 -39.24 -15.33
C PHE A 755 0.17 -39.66 -14.46
N VAL A 756 -0.05 -40.98 -14.36
CA VAL A 756 -1.23 -41.58 -13.72
C VAL A 756 -1.41 -41.25 -12.22
N SER A 757 -0.34 -40.82 -11.53
CA SER A 757 -0.40 -40.37 -10.13
C SER A 757 -0.53 -38.86 -9.96
N LEU A 758 -0.59 -38.08 -11.05
CA LEU A 758 -0.54 -36.63 -11.02
C LEU A 758 -1.84 -36.06 -10.45
N THR A 759 -1.77 -35.59 -9.22
CA THR A 759 -2.87 -34.90 -8.54
C THR A 759 -2.81 -33.39 -8.75
N GLU A 760 -1.62 -32.82 -8.93
CA GLU A 760 -1.37 -31.38 -9.08
C GLU A 760 -0.58 -31.08 -10.36
N LEU A 761 -1.10 -30.23 -11.23
CA LEU A 761 -0.42 -29.69 -12.41
C LEU A 761 -0.49 -28.17 -12.41
N THR A 762 0.59 -27.51 -12.80
CA THR A 762 0.67 -26.04 -12.92
C THR A 762 1.56 -25.65 -14.09
N LEU A 763 0.98 -25.09 -15.15
CA LEU A 763 1.67 -24.61 -16.34
C LEU A 763 1.70 -23.08 -16.34
N ARG A 764 2.74 -22.46 -15.79
CA ARG A 764 3.05 -21.02 -15.87
C ARG A 764 3.92 -20.71 -17.09
N THR A 765 3.55 -21.19 -18.27
CA THR A 765 4.31 -20.97 -19.50
C THR A 765 4.01 -19.58 -20.08
N ASN A 766 4.69 -19.17 -21.15
CA ASN A 766 4.20 -18.13 -22.06
C ASN A 766 3.10 -18.71 -22.98
N PHE A 767 2.04 -19.20 -22.33
CA PHE A 767 0.83 -19.83 -22.87
C PHE A 767 1.05 -21.22 -23.51
N VAL A 768 -0.02 -22.02 -23.55
CA VAL A 768 -0.05 -23.39 -24.07
C VAL A 768 -1.09 -23.50 -25.19
N SER A 769 -0.74 -24.18 -26.28
CA SER A 769 -1.57 -24.37 -27.48
C SER A 769 -2.00 -25.84 -27.65
N LYS A 770 -2.95 -26.11 -28.55
CA LYS A 770 -3.43 -27.45 -28.93
C LYS A 770 -3.83 -28.30 -27.74
N ILE A 771 -4.76 -27.77 -26.95
CA ILE A 771 -5.41 -28.44 -25.84
C ILE A 771 -6.53 -29.30 -26.42
N SER A 772 -6.52 -30.60 -26.14
CA SER A 772 -7.57 -31.52 -26.61
C SER A 772 -8.02 -32.50 -25.52
N PRO A 773 -9.21 -33.11 -25.65
CA PRO A 773 -9.75 -34.05 -24.67
C PRO A 773 -8.80 -35.23 -24.42
N GLY A 774 -8.64 -35.60 -23.15
CA GLY A 774 -7.84 -36.77 -22.75
C GLY A 774 -6.32 -36.57 -22.73
N ILE A 775 -5.77 -35.38 -23.02
CA ILE A 775 -4.36 -35.06 -22.73
C ILE A 775 -4.12 -34.99 -21.22
N LEU A 776 -5.10 -34.50 -20.45
CA LEU A 776 -4.98 -34.26 -19.02
C LEU A 776 -5.35 -35.52 -18.20
N PRO A 777 -4.51 -35.97 -17.25
CA PRO A 777 -4.77 -37.20 -16.50
C PRO A 777 -5.93 -37.04 -15.51
N SER A 778 -6.84 -38.01 -15.49
CA SER A 778 -8.07 -38.00 -14.66
C SER A 778 -7.83 -38.10 -13.15
N SER A 779 -6.59 -38.33 -12.73
CA SER A 779 -6.11 -38.26 -11.34
C SER A 779 -5.98 -36.83 -10.80
N LEU A 780 -6.00 -35.81 -11.68
CA LEU A 780 -5.89 -34.41 -11.27
C LEU A 780 -7.03 -34.04 -10.32
N THR A 781 -6.67 -33.77 -9.08
CA THR A 781 -7.51 -33.03 -8.14
C THR A 781 -7.25 -31.53 -8.27
N SER A 782 -6.15 -31.15 -8.91
CA SER A 782 -5.65 -29.78 -9.03
C SER A 782 -4.94 -29.54 -10.36
N LEU A 783 -5.53 -28.70 -11.22
CA LEU A 783 -4.99 -28.27 -12.50
C LEU A 783 -4.76 -26.75 -12.53
N THR A 784 -3.69 -26.28 -13.18
CA THR A 784 -3.48 -24.88 -13.54
C THR A 784 -2.85 -24.76 -14.93
N LEU A 785 -3.45 -23.98 -15.83
CA LEU A 785 -3.06 -23.88 -17.24
C LEU A 785 -3.10 -22.45 -17.79
N ARG A 786 -1.94 -21.95 -18.23
CA ARG A 786 -1.79 -20.79 -19.16
C ARG A 786 -2.12 -21.25 -20.57
N THR A 787 -3.12 -20.72 -21.25
CA THR A 787 -3.60 -21.25 -22.56
C THR A 787 -3.64 -20.16 -23.63
N ILE A 788 -3.35 -20.43 -24.91
CA ILE A 788 -3.50 -19.44 -25.99
C ILE A 788 -4.94 -19.42 -26.49
N GLU A 789 -5.41 -20.62 -26.79
CA GLU A 789 -6.73 -20.93 -27.32
C GLU A 789 -7.69 -21.29 -26.18
N ILE A 790 -8.99 -21.14 -26.41
CA ILE A 790 -9.99 -21.67 -25.49
C ILE A 790 -10.05 -23.19 -25.62
N PRO A 791 -9.92 -23.94 -24.52
CA PRO A 791 -10.00 -25.39 -24.55
C PRO A 791 -11.33 -25.86 -25.18
N PRO A 792 -11.30 -26.87 -26.07
CA PRO A 792 -12.50 -27.53 -26.57
C PRO A 792 -13.50 -27.89 -25.47
N ARG A 793 -14.79 -27.83 -25.80
CA ARG A 793 -15.91 -28.05 -24.86
C ARG A 793 -15.69 -29.24 -23.92
N ASP A 794 -15.16 -30.33 -24.47
CA ASP A 794 -15.01 -31.63 -23.83
C ASP A 794 -13.64 -31.87 -23.18
N THR A 795 -12.70 -30.91 -23.22
CA THR A 795 -11.34 -31.03 -22.66
C THR A 795 -11.32 -31.58 -21.23
N PHE A 796 -12.20 -31.06 -20.37
CA PHE A 796 -12.16 -31.34 -18.93
C PHE A 796 -13.04 -32.51 -18.49
N LEU A 797 -13.87 -33.10 -19.37
CA LEU A 797 -14.84 -34.14 -18.99
C LEU A 797 -14.20 -35.39 -18.34
N SER A 798 -12.94 -35.68 -18.64
CA SER A 798 -12.17 -36.77 -18.01
C SER A 798 -11.77 -36.50 -16.56
N LEU A 799 -11.77 -35.23 -16.13
CA LEU A 799 -11.25 -34.80 -14.84
C LEU A 799 -12.33 -34.89 -13.76
N THR A 800 -12.98 -36.04 -13.61
CA THR A 800 -14.04 -36.24 -12.61
C THR A 800 -13.54 -36.10 -11.17
N SER A 801 -12.24 -36.24 -10.94
CA SER A 801 -11.55 -36.03 -9.66
C SER A 801 -11.28 -34.56 -9.32
N LEU A 802 -11.53 -33.64 -10.26
CA LEU A 802 -11.04 -32.28 -10.21
C LEU A 802 -11.71 -31.48 -9.11
N VAL A 803 -10.98 -31.31 -8.01
CA VAL A 803 -11.35 -30.38 -6.95
C VAL A 803 -10.97 -28.97 -7.40
N TYR A 804 -9.93 -28.75 -8.22
CA TYR A 804 -9.37 -27.47 -8.63
C TYR A 804 -8.95 -27.38 -10.09
N LEU A 805 -9.19 -26.22 -10.69
CA LEU A 805 -8.87 -25.87 -12.06
C LEU A 805 -8.48 -24.39 -12.12
N ASN A 806 -7.33 -24.05 -12.70
CA ASN A 806 -6.97 -22.71 -13.15
C ASN A 806 -6.94 -22.72 -14.66
N LEU A 807 -7.73 -21.87 -15.28
CA LEU A 807 -7.62 -21.57 -16.68
C LEU A 807 -7.27 -20.10 -16.85
N ASP A 808 -6.30 -19.90 -17.71
CA ASP A 808 -5.78 -18.64 -18.14
C ASP A 808 -5.94 -18.68 -19.65
N LEU A 809 -6.56 -17.68 -20.25
CA LEU A 809 -6.77 -17.64 -21.70
C LEU A 809 -6.03 -16.42 -22.23
N LYS A 810 -5.01 -16.59 -23.08
CA LYS A 810 -4.30 -15.50 -23.77
C LYS A 810 -5.36 -14.57 -24.36
N GLY A 811 -5.17 -13.26 -24.31
CA GLY A 811 -5.72 -12.39 -25.34
C GLY A 811 -5.51 -13.08 -26.69
N VAL A 812 -6.61 -13.42 -27.36
CA VAL A 812 -6.54 -13.94 -28.73
C VAL A 812 -6.24 -12.73 -29.60
N GLU A 813 -4.97 -12.33 -29.57
CA GLU A 813 -4.36 -11.43 -30.54
C GLU A 813 -4.49 -12.13 -31.89
N THR A 814 -5.54 -11.75 -32.63
CA THR A 814 -5.74 -12.20 -34.01
C THR A 814 -4.54 -11.76 -34.83
N GLU A 815 -3.94 -12.70 -35.58
CA GLU A 815 -2.63 -12.53 -36.24
C GLU A 815 -2.52 -11.28 -37.15
N GLN A 816 -3.66 -10.69 -37.54
CA GLN A 816 -3.79 -9.33 -38.08
C GLN A 816 -2.90 -8.29 -37.37
N SER A 817 -2.99 -8.16 -36.03
CA SER A 817 -2.44 -7.00 -35.30
C SER A 817 -0.90 -6.97 -35.17
N VAL A 818 -0.21 -7.85 -35.90
CA VAL A 818 1.25 -7.90 -36.03
C VAL A 818 1.71 -7.28 -37.36
N TYR A 819 0.78 -6.95 -38.27
CA TYR A 819 1.07 -6.37 -39.59
C TYR A 819 0.76 -4.87 -39.70
N ASP A 820 -0.02 -4.31 -38.76
CA ASP A 820 -0.52 -2.93 -38.85
C ASP A 820 0.57 -1.85 -38.59
N GLU A 821 1.72 -2.20 -37.99
CA GLU A 821 2.88 -1.28 -37.82
C GLU A 821 3.66 -0.98 -39.13
N VAL A 822 3.17 -1.42 -40.30
CA VAL A 822 3.94 -1.37 -41.58
C VAL A 822 3.14 -0.83 -42.78
N MET A 823 1.89 -0.37 -42.59
CA MET A 823 1.01 0.07 -43.69
C MET A 823 0.22 1.36 -43.36
N ASP A 824 0.90 2.51 -43.49
CA ASP A 824 0.21 3.75 -43.86
C ASP A 824 -0.31 3.67 -45.32
N GLU A 825 -1.27 4.52 -45.71
CA GLU A 825 -1.82 4.71 -47.08
C GLU A 825 -2.83 3.67 -47.67
N TRP A 826 -3.85 3.18 -46.93
CA TRP A 826 -5.06 2.59 -47.56
C TRP A 826 -6.39 3.04 -46.92
N ASP A 827 -7.40 3.28 -47.76
CA ASP A 827 -8.70 3.92 -47.41
C ASP A 827 -9.70 3.02 -46.64
N GLU A 828 -10.69 3.66 -46.01
CA GLU A 828 -11.73 3.08 -45.14
C GLU A 828 -12.62 2.01 -45.82
N VAL A 829 -12.75 0.83 -45.19
CA VAL A 829 -13.82 -0.15 -45.47
C VAL A 829 -14.32 -0.79 -44.15
N ASP A 830 -15.55 -0.44 -43.74
CA ASP A 830 -16.11 -0.77 -42.42
C ASP A 830 -17.01 -2.04 -42.45
N GLU A 831 -16.40 -3.23 -42.43
CA GLU A 831 -17.12 -4.52 -42.29
C GLU A 831 -16.90 -5.17 -40.89
N LYS A 832 -17.84 -4.93 -39.95
CA LYS A 832 -17.86 -5.62 -38.65
C LYS A 832 -18.10 -7.14 -38.80
N GLN A 833 -17.08 -7.95 -38.49
CA GLN A 833 -17.19 -9.41 -38.49
C GLN A 833 -18.05 -9.96 -37.33
N PRO A 834 -18.67 -11.15 -37.47
CA PRO A 834 -19.54 -11.72 -36.45
C PRO A 834 -18.77 -12.24 -35.22
N ILE A 835 -19.17 -11.75 -34.04
CA ILE A 835 -18.65 -12.15 -32.72
C ILE A 835 -18.72 -13.67 -32.55
N GLN A 836 -17.58 -14.33 -32.37
CA GLN A 836 -17.52 -15.80 -32.27
C GLN A 836 -17.98 -16.29 -30.89
N GLN A 837 -19.16 -16.91 -30.80
CA GLN A 837 -19.61 -17.59 -29.58
C GLN A 837 -18.95 -18.97 -29.43
N LEU A 838 -17.94 -19.03 -28.58
CA LEU A 838 -17.26 -20.23 -28.10
C LEU A 838 -18.04 -20.86 -26.92
N PHE A 839 -17.68 -22.10 -26.55
CA PHE A 839 -18.36 -22.81 -25.46
C PHE A 839 -17.44 -23.76 -24.69
N LEU A 840 -17.54 -23.78 -23.35
CA LEU A 840 -16.87 -24.76 -22.48
C LEU A 840 -17.91 -25.56 -21.67
N ASP A 841 -17.65 -26.84 -21.34
CA ASP A 841 -18.54 -27.60 -20.45
C ASP A 841 -17.82 -28.05 -19.18
N LEU A 842 -18.37 -27.65 -18.04
CA LEU A 842 -17.89 -28.00 -16.71
C LEU A 842 -19.02 -28.61 -15.87
N GLU A 843 -20.25 -28.75 -16.39
CA GLU A 843 -21.42 -29.22 -15.64
C GLU A 843 -21.27 -30.68 -15.17
N SER A 844 -20.43 -31.45 -15.86
CA SER A 844 -20.04 -32.82 -15.49
C SER A 844 -19.10 -32.90 -14.28
N LEU A 845 -18.45 -31.81 -13.89
CA LEU A 845 -17.39 -31.80 -12.88
C LEU A 845 -17.99 -31.71 -11.48
N SER A 846 -18.71 -32.75 -11.06
CA SER A 846 -19.48 -32.79 -9.80
C SER A 846 -18.64 -32.70 -8.52
N ASN A 847 -17.33 -32.89 -8.60
CA ASN A 847 -16.38 -32.67 -7.50
C ASN A 847 -15.75 -31.26 -7.51
N LEU A 848 -16.06 -30.46 -8.53
CA LEU A 848 -15.46 -29.15 -8.74
C LEU A 848 -15.84 -28.24 -7.60
N LYS A 849 -14.80 -27.88 -6.86
CA LYS A 849 -14.78 -27.01 -5.71
C LYS A 849 -13.78 -25.88 -5.93
N THR A 850 -13.06 -25.81 -7.07
CA THR A 850 -11.91 -24.93 -7.34
C THR A 850 -11.45 -24.54 -8.78
N LEU A 851 -12.34 -24.38 -9.78
CA LEU A 851 -12.29 -23.63 -11.08
C LEU A 851 -11.96 -22.11 -11.14
N ILE A 852 -11.04 -21.66 -12.04
CA ILE A 852 -10.75 -20.35 -12.69
C ILE A 852 -10.75 -20.49 -14.24
N ILE A 853 -10.98 -19.40 -15.00
CA ILE A 853 -10.78 -19.14 -16.48
C ILE A 853 -10.50 -17.63 -16.78
N GLY A 854 -10.09 -17.15 -18.00
CA GLY A 854 -9.12 -16.02 -18.10
C GLY A 854 -8.97 -14.85 -19.15
N ASP A 855 -8.21 -13.76 -18.77
CA ASP A 855 -7.37 -12.77 -19.55
C ASP A 855 -6.27 -11.94 -18.72
N ASP A 856 -5.22 -11.32 -19.31
CA ASP A 856 -4.06 -10.52 -18.80
C ASP A 856 -3.61 -9.36 -19.71
N ASN A 857 -4.16 -9.12 -20.91
CA ASN A 857 -3.74 -7.88 -21.61
C ASN A 857 -4.32 -6.70 -20.83
N ASP A 858 -3.44 -5.80 -20.36
CA ASP A 858 -3.80 -4.65 -19.51
C ASP A 858 -5.07 -4.01 -20.04
N PRO A 859 -6.00 -3.63 -19.15
CA PRO A 859 -8.02 -3.89 -19.86
C PRO A 859 -8.44 -3.41 -21.27
N THR A 860 -7.62 -2.82 -22.12
CA THR A 860 -8.12 -1.76 -23.04
C THR A 860 -9.13 -1.93 -24.14
N GLU A 861 -8.73 -2.45 -25.29
CA GLU A 861 -8.73 -3.88 -25.59
C GLU A 861 -10.12 -4.53 -25.48
N ASP A 862 -11.04 -3.89 -26.19
CA ASP A 862 -12.35 -4.39 -26.63
C ASP A 862 -12.26 -5.61 -27.59
N LYS A 863 -11.81 -6.77 -27.10
CA LYS A 863 -11.57 -7.97 -27.96
C LYS A 863 -12.87 -8.72 -28.30
N GLN A 864 -13.00 -9.27 -29.50
CA GLN A 864 -14.29 -9.40 -30.20
C GLN A 864 -15.02 -10.78 -30.20
N TYR A 865 -14.95 -11.61 -29.15
CA TYR A 865 -15.63 -12.94 -29.17
C TYR A 865 -16.71 -13.11 -28.07
N SER A 866 -17.17 -14.33 -27.79
CA SER A 866 -18.17 -14.73 -26.76
C SER A 866 -17.82 -16.15 -26.24
N LEU A 867 -18.13 -16.54 -24.99
CA LEU A 867 -17.73 -17.86 -24.44
C LEU A 867 -18.73 -18.44 -23.43
N GLU A 868 -19.77 -19.16 -23.88
CA GLU A 868 -20.77 -19.78 -22.98
C GLU A 868 -20.26 -21.01 -22.24
N ILE A 869 -20.50 -21.08 -20.93
CA ILE A 869 -20.03 -22.18 -20.12
C ILE A 869 -21.12 -22.70 -19.20
N THR A 870 -21.26 -24.03 -19.18
CA THR A 870 -22.17 -24.80 -18.32
C THR A 870 -21.42 -25.44 -17.15
N VAL A 871 -22.12 -25.57 -16.01
CA VAL A 871 -21.47 -25.35 -14.71
C VAL A 871 -22.09 -26.17 -13.57
N PRO A 872 -21.32 -26.83 -12.69
CA PRO A 872 -21.87 -27.90 -11.87
C PRO A 872 -22.57 -27.39 -10.58
N PRO A 873 -23.63 -28.08 -10.11
CA PRO A 873 -24.33 -27.77 -8.86
C PRO A 873 -23.46 -27.78 -7.57
N SER A 874 -22.27 -28.37 -7.63
CA SER A 874 -21.33 -28.61 -6.52
C SER A 874 -20.57 -27.38 -6.02
N LEU A 875 -20.67 -26.28 -6.75
CA LEU A 875 -19.90 -25.06 -6.55
C LEU A 875 -20.27 -24.38 -5.21
N ILE A 876 -19.50 -24.66 -4.15
CA ILE A 876 -19.56 -23.95 -2.85
C ILE A 876 -18.72 -22.64 -2.90
N ILE A 877 -17.91 -22.51 -3.95
CA ILE A 877 -16.59 -21.85 -3.99
C ILE A 877 -16.65 -21.21 -5.40
N LEU A 878 -16.11 -20.03 -5.71
CA LEU A 878 -15.71 -19.61 -7.08
C LEU A 878 -14.63 -18.45 -7.16
N HIS A 879 -13.36 -18.51 -7.82
CA HIS A 879 -12.19 -17.70 -8.46
C HIS A 879 -12.00 -17.76 -10.02
N LEU A 880 -11.94 -16.66 -10.79
CA LEU A 880 -11.53 -16.41 -12.21
C LEU A 880 -11.26 -14.91 -12.26
N PHE A 881 -10.08 -14.10 -12.45
CA PHE A 881 -9.57 -12.60 -12.82
C PHE A 881 -9.25 -11.74 -14.15
N ALA A 882 -10.25 -11.32 -14.99
CA ALA A 882 -10.33 -10.48 -16.21
C ALA A 882 -11.21 -10.83 -17.49
N SER A 883 -12.09 -9.96 -17.99
CA SER A 883 -13.36 -10.41 -18.63
C SER A 883 -13.39 -11.15 -19.98
N SER A 884 -13.88 -12.40 -20.00
CA SER A 884 -14.14 -13.16 -21.24
C SER A 884 -15.19 -14.32 -21.24
N ILE A 885 -16.33 -14.33 -20.51
CA ILE A 885 -17.26 -15.53 -20.44
C ILE A 885 -18.79 -15.25 -20.51
N GLN A 886 -19.60 -16.28 -20.83
CA GLN A 886 -21.04 -16.48 -20.61
C GLN A 886 -21.38 -17.60 -19.60
N ILE A 887 -22.47 -17.43 -18.82
CA ILE A 887 -23.29 -18.56 -18.34
C ILE A 887 -24.78 -18.32 -18.68
N PRO A 888 -25.58 -19.35 -19.01
CA PRO A 888 -27.05 -19.26 -19.23
C PRO A 888 -27.91 -19.54 -18.00
N THR A 889 -29.05 -18.85 -17.87
CA THR A 889 -30.01 -18.87 -16.72
C THR A 889 -30.38 -20.25 -16.20
N ARG A 890 -30.37 -21.25 -17.08
CA ARG A 890 -30.78 -22.63 -16.80
C ARG A 890 -30.02 -23.27 -15.63
N CYS A 891 -28.76 -22.93 -15.42
CA CYS A 891 -27.91 -23.54 -14.40
C CYS A 891 -28.40 -23.17 -12.95
N LYS A 892 -28.14 -24.04 -11.95
CA LYS A 892 -28.39 -23.88 -10.47
C LYS A 892 -27.29 -24.63 -9.63
N MET A 893 -26.75 -24.06 -8.53
CA MET A 893 -25.74 -24.59 -7.56
C MET A 893 -26.07 -24.15 -6.12
N PRO A 894 -27.17 -24.66 -5.52
CA PRO A 894 -27.75 -24.20 -4.23
C PRO A 894 -26.81 -24.18 -3.02
N LEU A 895 -25.60 -24.70 -3.19
CA LEU A 895 -24.55 -24.78 -2.20
C LEU A 895 -23.66 -23.54 -2.12
N LEU A 896 -23.82 -22.54 -3.01
CA LEU A 896 -22.72 -21.60 -3.15
C LEU A 896 -22.54 -20.67 -1.98
N GLU A 897 -21.33 -20.75 -1.45
CA GLU A 897 -20.83 -19.85 -0.45
C GLU A 897 -19.73 -18.90 -0.93
N LYS A 898 -18.98 -19.06 -2.04
CA LYS A 898 -17.87 -18.13 -2.37
C LYS A 898 -17.67 -17.77 -3.84
N LEU A 899 -17.16 -16.56 -4.04
CA LEU A 899 -17.32 -15.70 -5.20
C LEU A 899 -16.70 -14.33 -4.84
N TYR A 900 -15.86 -13.74 -5.71
CA TYR A 900 -15.24 -12.37 -5.66
C TYR A 900 -15.22 -11.60 -7.11
N VAL A 901 -16.02 -10.55 -7.63
CA VAL A 901 -16.75 -10.27 -9.04
C VAL A 901 -16.23 -9.36 -10.18
N GLN A 902 -16.47 -9.65 -11.53
CA GLN A 902 -16.89 -8.77 -12.74
C GLN A 902 -18.37 -8.34 -13.07
N GLN A 903 -18.63 -7.09 -13.47
CA GLN A 903 -19.95 -6.52 -13.82
C GLN A 903 -19.95 -5.80 -15.14
N CYS A 904 -18.96 -6.02 -16.02
CA CYS A 904 -19.41 -6.28 -17.37
C CYS A 904 -20.21 -7.55 -17.18
N ILE A 905 -19.66 -8.59 -16.53
CA ILE A 905 -20.39 -9.84 -16.22
C ILE A 905 -21.80 -9.56 -15.71
N LEU A 906 -22.04 -8.92 -14.57
CA LEU A 906 -23.39 -8.48 -14.25
C LEU A 906 -24.02 -7.43 -15.23
N ASP A 907 -23.44 -6.29 -15.66
CA ASP A 907 -24.10 -5.26 -16.50
C ASP A 907 -24.26 -5.81 -17.93
N HIS A 908 -25.11 -5.27 -18.80
CA HIS A 908 -25.68 -6.02 -19.95
C HIS A 908 -26.32 -7.38 -19.60
N ASP A 909 -26.16 -7.90 -18.39
CA ASP A 909 -27.14 -8.73 -17.68
C ASP A 909 -27.13 -10.23 -18.06
N ARG A 910 -26.23 -11.26 -17.88
CA ARG A 910 -26.48 -12.79 -18.04
C ARG A 910 -26.38 -13.82 -16.88
N LEU A 911 -25.40 -13.92 -15.99
CA LEU A 911 -25.42 -14.83 -14.81
C LEU A 911 -26.54 -14.55 -13.73
N CYS A 912 -27.83 -14.81 -14.04
CA CYS A 912 -29.08 -14.41 -13.33
C CYS A 912 -29.14 -14.27 -11.80
N LEU A 913 -29.00 -13.04 -11.27
CA LEU A 913 -29.19 -12.57 -9.88
C LEU A 913 -30.64 -12.67 -9.34
N SER A 914 -31.64 -13.07 -10.12
CA SER A 914 -33.01 -13.28 -9.59
C SER A 914 -33.56 -14.70 -9.77
N SER A 915 -33.12 -15.45 -10.78
CA SER A 915 -33.70 -16.76 -11.10
C SER A 915 -32.87 -17.99 -10.70
N SER A 916 -31.57 -17.85 -10.41
CA SER A 916 -30.68 -19.01 -10.26
C SER A 916 -30.23 -19.40 -8.84
N CYS A 917 -29.80 -18.50 -7.96
CA CYS A 917 -29.28 -18.74 -6.59
C CYS A 917 -30.40 -19.12 -5.63
N GLY A 918 -30.32 -20.33 -5.10
CA GLY A 918 -30.75 -20.59 -3.75
C GLY A 918 -29.98 -19.71 -2.75
N PRO A 919 -30.56 -19.42 -1.57
CA PRO A 919 -30.17 -18.29 -0.71
C PRO A 919 -28.89 -18.50 0.12
N SER A 920 -27.87 -19.18 -0.41
CA SER A 920 -26.62 -19.54 0.29
C SER A 920 -25.59 -18.39 0.35
N LEU A 921 -25.94 -17.22 -0.18
CA LEU A 921 -25.02 -16.11 -0.40
C LEU A 921 -24.95 -15.13 0.78
N LYS A 922 -23.74 -14.93 1.33
CA LYS A 922 -23.46 -14.30 2.65
C LYS A 922 -22.41 -13.18 2.67
N LYS A 923 -21.31 -13.20 1.90
CA LYS A 923 -20.29 -12.12 1.90
C LYS A 923 -20.04 -11.56 0.49
N LEU A 924 -20.36 -10.29 0.25
CA LEU A 924 -20.30 -9.59 -1.03
C LEU A 924 -18.99 -8.82 -1.08
N ALA A 925 -18.61 -8.49 -2.29
CA ALA A 925 -17.22 -8.09 -2.73
C ALA A 925 -17.65 -6.83 -3.63
N LEU A 926 -16.86 -5.75 -3.79
CA LEU A 926 -16.84 -4.87 -4.97
C LEU A 926 -15.32 -4.44 -5.32
N PHE A 927 -14.78 -4.14 -6.56
CA PHE A 927 -13.30 -3.83 -6.93
C PHE A 927 -13.00 -3.00 -8.26
N GLU A 928 -12.46 -1.76 -8.41
CA GLU A 928 -12.46 -0.77 -9.60
C GLU A 928 -13.71 -0.03 -10.32
N TYR A 929 -14.50 0.87 -9.72
CA TYR A 929 -15.98 1.01 -9.54
C TYR A 929 -16.79 2.05 -10.34
N LEU A 930 -18.02 1.74 -10.77
CA LEU A 930 -18.61 2.31 -11.99
C LEU A 930 -19.92 3.29 -11.62
N ASP A 931 -20.76 4.13 -12.40
CA ASP A 931 -22.11 4.39 -13.22
C ASP A 931 -23.01 3.58 -14.28
N HIS A 932 -23.87 2.55 -14.14
CA HIS A 932 -24.88 2.51 -13.13
C HIS A 932 -25.54 0.97 -12.95
N PRO A 933 -25.82 0.12 -11.84
CA PRO A 933 -27.05 -0.80 -11.45
C PRO A 933 -28.35 -0.39 -10.57
N GLU A 934 -29.60 -0.34 -11.09
CA GLU A 934 -30.93 -0.31 -10.36
C GLU A 934 -31.41 -1.72 -9.97
N ASN A 935 -30.56 -2.63 -10.36
CA ASN A 935 -30.44 -3.97 -9.94
C ASN A 935 -30.27 -3.99 -8.41
N LYS A 936 -30.50 -5.16 -7.81
CA LYS A 936 -30.81 -5.25 -6.39
C LYS A 936 -29.91 -6.27 -5.72
N ILE A 937 -29.08 -5.75 -4.82
CA ILE A 937 -28.38 -6.56 -3.84
C ILE A 937 -29.43 -7.41 -3.10
N PRO A 938 -29.33 -8.75 -3.14
CA PRO A 938 -30.33 -9.59 -2.51
C PRO A 938 -30.34 -9.46 -0.99
N SER A 939 -31.47 -9.83 -0.39
CA SER A 939 -31.67 -9.83 1.05
C SER A 939 -30.95 -10.96 1.82
N THR A 940 -30.16 -11.79 1.14
CA THR A 940 -29.31 -12.85 1.72
C THR A 940 -27.97 -12.30 2.24
N VAL A 941 -27.60 -11.12 1.75
CA VAL A 941 -26.23 -10.58 1.77
C VAL A 941 -25.80 -10.04 3.13
N GLU A 942 -24.91 -10.73 3.84
CA GLU A 942 -24.41 -10.32 5.16
C GLU A 942 -23.18 -9.38 5.13
N LYS A 943 -22.39 -9.31 4.05
CA LYS A 943 -21.11 -8.57 4.00
C LYS A 943 -20.88 -8.00 2.58
N LEU A 944 -19.93 -7.09 2.34
CA LEU A 944 -19.80 -6.24 1.13
C LEU A 944 -18.48 -5.44 1.12
N SER A 945 -17.35 -5.91 0.57
CA SER A 945 -16.28 -4.93 0.24
C SER A 945 -16.61 -4.13 -1.01
N ILE A 946 -15.77 -3.14 -1.38
CA ILE A 946 -15.85 -2.30 -2.58
C ILE A 946 -14.44 -1.74 -2.94
N TYR A 947 -13.92 -1.71 -4.20
CA TYR A 947 -12.53 -1.19 -4.43
C TYR A 947 -12.18 -0.30 -5.66
N LYS A 948 -12.88 0.81 -5.90
CA LYS A 948 -12.78 1.77 -7.04
C LYS A 948 -11.37 2.12 -7.62
N LEU A 949 -11.09 2.11 -8.93
CA LEU A 949 -9.87 2.68 -9.56
C LEU A 949 -9.94 4.22 -9.46
N TYR A 950 -11.14 4.80 -9.29
CA TYR A 950 -11.41 6.24 -9.46
C TYR A 950 -12.36 6.82 -8.41
N ASP A 951 -12.55 8.14 -8.51
CA ASP A 951 -12.69 9.04 -7.37
C ASP A 951 -14.12 9.42 -6.97
N GLU A 952 -15.17 8.96 -7.65
CA GLU A 952 -16.52 9.33 -7.21
C GLU A 952 -17.06 8.43 -6.11
N ASN A 953 -18.31 8.67 -5.76
CA ASN A 953 -18.97 8.30 -4.54
C ASN A 953 -19.93 7.14 -4.82
N ILE A 954 -20.81 6.84 -3.90
CA ILE A 954 -21.62 5.65 -3.93
C ILE A 954 -22.96 6.14 -3.43
N ASP A 955 -23.82 6.60 -4.35
CA ASP A 955 -24.98 7.43 -3.97
C ASP A 955 -26.35 6.72 -4.14
N HIS A 956 -26.54 5.77 -5.07
CA HIS A 956 -27.85 5.14 -5.40
C HIS A 956 -28.13 3.63 -5.10
N CYS A 957 -27.13 2.75 -5.00
CA CYS A 957 -27.28 1.34 -4.57
C CYS A 957 -28.15 1.18 -3.31
N GLU A 958 -29.08 0.23 -3.35
CA GLU A 958 -29.90 -0.14 -2.21
C GLU A 958 -29.19 -1.23 -1.38
N PHE A 959 -28.37 -0.82 -0.40
CA PHE A 959 -27.77 -1.77 0.53
C PHE A 959 -28.85 -2.56 1.28
N PRO A 960 -28.76 -3.90 1.34
CA PRO A 960 -29.82 -4.74 1.86
C PRO A 960 -29.83 -4.70 3.40
N PRO A 961 -30.98 -4.93 4.04
CA PRO A 961 -31.10 -4.91 5.50
C PRO A 961 -30.29 -6.02 6.20
N SER A 962 -29.90 -7.07 5.48
CA SER A 962 -29.02 -8.14 5.94
C SER A 962 -27.56 -7.71 6.13
N LEU A 963 -27.14 -6.55 5.61
CA LEU A 963 -25.73 -6.20 5.49
C LEU A 963 -25.07 -5.85 6.83
N THR A 964 -24.19 -6.74 7.31
CA THR A 964 -23.40 -6.59 8.55
C THR A 964 -21.96 -6.10 8.34
N HIS A 965 -21.35 -6.21 7.14
CA HIS A 965 -19.98 -5.74 6.92
C HIS A 965 -19.84 -5.02 5.57
N LEU A 966 -19.45 -3.75 5.53
CA LEU A 966 -19.09 -2.99 4.33
C LEU A 966 -17.57 -2.77 4.28
N SER A 967 -16.95 -2.62 3.11
CA SER A 967 -15.50 -2.51 2.99
C SER A 967 -15.00 -1.84 1.69
N VAL A 968 -15.30 -0.56 1.55
CA VAL A 968 -14.88 0.30 0.45
C VAL A 968 -13.38 0.62 0.44
N LYS A 969 -12.93 1.01 -0.74
CA LYS A 969 -11.58 1.29 -1.22
C LYS A 969 -11.86 1.98 -2.57
N GLY A 970 -11.10 2.99 -2.98
CA GLY A 970 -11.29 3.73 -4.22
C GLY A 970 -12.08 5.05 -4.18
N GLY A 971 -13.05 5.24 -3.28
CA GLY A 971 -13.88 6.45 -3.28
C GLY A 971 -14.98 6.48 -2.23
N TYR A 972 -15.82 7.52 -2.30
CA TYR A 972 -16.71 7.88 -1.19
C TYR A 972 -18.02 7.06 -1.14
N ILE A 973 -18.85 7.27 -0.11
CA ILE A 973 -20.19 6.66 0.05
C ILE A 973 -21.18 7.71 0.53
N ASN A 974 -22.09 8.15 -0.33
CA ASN A 974 -23.14 9.12 0.01
C ASN A 974 -24.48 8.42 0.36
N VAL A 975 -24.61 7.10 0.15
CA VAL A 975 -25.83 6.35 0.56
C VAL A 975 -26.04 6.41 2.07
N GLN A 976 -27.32 6.37 2.45
CA GLN A 976 -27.75 5.85 3.74
C GLN A 976 -27.25 4.42 3.95
N LEU A 977 -26.36 4.23 4.93
CA LEU A 977 -25.91 2.91 5.37
C LEU A 977 -26.99 2.23 6.24
N PRO A 978 -27.19 0.90 6.12
CA PRO A 978 -28.21 0.20 6.91
C PRO A 978 -27.80 0.12 8.39
N ASP A 979 -28.77 0.29 9.30
CA ASP A 979 -28.53 0.31 10.76
C ASP A 979 -28.03 -1.04 11.33
N THR A 980 -28.11 -2.12 10.55
CA THR A 980 -27.58 -3.47 10.84
C THR A 980 -26.07 -3.61 10.58
N LEU A 981 -25.41 -2.58 10.05
CA LEU A 981 -24.00 -2.62 9.69
C LEU A 981 -23.08 -2.67 10.93
N ILE A 982 -22.39 -3.80 11.13
CA ILE A 982 -21.48 -4.08 12.25
C ILE A 982 -20.04 -3.69 11.92
N LYS A 983 -19.61 -3.84 10.66
CA LYS A 983 -18.27 -3.48 10.18
C LYS A 983 -18.36 -2.53 8.98
N LEU A 984 -17.50 -1.52 8.92
CA LEU A 984 -17.26 -0.67 7.75
C LEU A 984 -15.75 -0.60 7.50
N LYS A 985 -15.34 -0.67 6.23
CA LYS A 985 -14.05 -0.23 5.71
C LYS A 985 -14.30 0.76 4.56
N GLN A 986 -13.41 1.70 4.31
CA GLN A 986 -13.53 2.72 3.25
C GLN A 986 -12.13 3.27 2.89
N HIS A 987 -11.69 3.32 1.62
CA HIS A 987 -10.70 4.35 1.24
C HIS A 987 -11.43 5.64 0.93
N VAL A 988 -10.80 6.75 1.30
CA VAL A 988 -11.49 8.03 1.40
C VAL A 988 -10.63 9.13 0.81
N LYS A 989 -11.17 9.76 -0.24
CA LYS A 989 -10.49 10.75 -1.07
C LYS A 989 -11.07 12.17 -0.93
N LYS A 990 -12.22 12.34 -0.26
CA LYS A 990 -13.01 13.60 -0.21
C LYS A 990 -13.62 13.83 1.20
N HIS A 991 -14.03 15.06 1.52
CA HIS A 991 -14.25 15.57 2.89
C HIS A 991 -15.71 15.52 3.43
N HIS A 992 -16.53 14.53 3.08
CA HIS A 992 -17.92 14.43 3.58
C HIS A 992 -18.13 13.18 4.47
N PHE A 993 -19.19 13.19 5.28
CA PHE A 993 -19.45 12.20 6.33
C PHE A 993 -20.94 11.93 6.54
N HIS A 994 -21.37 10.70 6.26
CA HIS A 994 -22.72 10.24 6.59
C HIS A 994 -22.81 9.90 8.08
N PRO A 995 -24.02 10.00 8.68
CA PRO A 995 -24.30 9.40 9.96
C PRO A 995 -23.91 7.92 9.93
N LEU A 996 -22.92 7.55 10.74
CA LEU A 996 -22.49 6.16 10.85
C LEU A 996 -23.61 5.32 11.51
N PRO A 997 -23.91 4.10 11.01
CA PRO A 997 -24.92 3.20 11.58
C PRO A 997 -24.81 3.01 13.09
N ARG A 998 -25.95 3.02 13.79
CA ARG A 998 -25.96 3.03 15.26
C ARG A 998 -25.33 1.78 15.89
N GLN A 999 -25.37 0.65 15.20
CA GLN A 999 -24.83 -0.64 15.67
C GLN A 999 -23.36 -0.90 15.26
N LEU A 1000 -22.71 0.05 14.58
CA LEU A 1000 -21.36 -0.14 14.04
C LEU A 1000 -20.34 -0.45 15.14
N LYS A 1001 -19.66 -1.61 15.05
CA LYS A 1001 -18.64 -2.08 15.99
C LYS A 1001 -17.21 -1.97 15.47
N LYS A 1002 -16.99 -2.11 14.17
CA LYS A 1002 -15.67 -2.01 13.55
C LYS A 1002 -15.66 -1.02 12.39
N LEU A 1003 -14.73 -0.07 12.39
CA LEU A 1003 -14.59 0.94 11.37
C LEU A 1003 -13.14 1.01 10.89
N VAL A 1004 -12.90 1.11 9.57
CA VAL A 1004 -11.57 1.05 8.96
C VAL A 1004 -11.44 2.06 7.83
N TRP A 1005 -10.81 3.19 8.09
CA TRP A 1005 -10.46 4.16 7.05
C TRP A 1005 -9.17 3.75 6.36
N HIS A 1006 -9.06 4.10 5.09
CA HIS A 1006 -7.86 4.09 4.30
C HIS A 1006 -7.81 5.44 3.54
N PHE A 1007 -6.62 5.90 3.15
CA PHE A 1007 -6.45 7.20 2.51
C PHE A 1007 -5.42 7.13 1.38
N ASP A 1008 -5.78 7.65 0.22
CA ASP A 1008 -4.95 7.64 -0.99
C ASP A 1008 -4.02 8.86 -1.09
N ARG A 1009 -2.82 8.66 -1.64
CA ARG A 1009 -1.71 9.63 -1.62
C ARG A 1009 -2.07 10.95 -2.31
N GLU A 1010 -2.82 10.86 -3.40
CA GLU A 1010 -3.21 11.98 -4.27
C GLU A 1010 -4.42 12.79 -3.72
N GLY A 1011 -5.16 12.22 -2.75
CA GLY A 1011 -6.37 12.81 -2.17
C GLY A 1011 -6.19 13.49 -0.81
N MET A 1012 -5.06 13.29 -0.13
CA MET A 1012 -4.89 13.63 1.29
C MET A 1012 -4.55 15.12 1.57
N THR A 1013 -5.49 16.03 1.28
CA THR A 1013 -5.40 17.43 1.71
C THR A 1013 -5.71 17.60 3.21
N SER A 1014 -4.95 18.46 3.88
CA SER A 1014 -4.70 18.42 5.34
C SER A 1014 -5.83 18.89 6.28
N ASN A 1015 -7.11 18.74 5.91
CA ASN A 1015 -8.27 18.86 6.82
C ASN A 1015 -9.26 17.71 6.64
N PHE A 1016 -8.76 16.47 6.60
CA PHE A 1016 -9.66 15.33 6.74
C PHE A 1016 -10.26 15.31 8.15
N GLU A 1017 -11.55 15.67 8.25
CA GLU A 1017 -12.29 15.83 9.51
C GLU A 1017 -13.22 14.65 9.76
N PHE A 1018 -12.85 13.85 10.76
CA PHE A 1018 -13.60 12.68 11.20
C PHE A 1018 -14.96 13.03 11.82
N PRO A 1019 -15.91 12.08 11.88
CA PRO A 1019 -17.26 12.40 12.32
C PRO A 1019 -17.23 12.64 13.83
N PHE A 1020 -17.56 13.88 14.23
CA PHE A 1020 -17.51 14.31 15.63
C PHE A 1020 -18.34 13.43 16.56
N ASN A 1021 -19.44 12.85 16.05
CA ASN A 1021 -20.26 11.86 16.73
C ASN A 1021 -20.06 10.47 16.10
N TYR A 1022 -19.29 9.62 16.78
CA TYR A 1022 -19.24 8.19 16.48
C TYR A 1022 -20.43 7.44 17.12
N PRO A 1023 -20.85 6.30 16.55
CA PRO A 1023 -21.81 5.41 17.19
C PRO A 1023 -21.30 4.91 18.55
N PRO A 1024 -22.17 4.73 19.55
CA PRO A 1024 -21.80 4.36 20.93
C PRO A 1024 -21.30 2.91 21.07
N HIS A 1025 -21.05 2.20 19.96
CA HIS A 1025 -20.68 0.79 19.92
C HIS A 1025 -19.40 0.52 19.12
N VAL A 1026 -18.68 1.54 18.62
CA VAL A 1026 -17.44 1.37 17.84
C VAL A 1026 -16.28 0.89 18.74
N GLU A 1027 -16.17 -0.42 18.93
CA GLU A 1027 -15.12 -1.06 19.72
C GLU A 1027 -13.81 -1.22 18.96
N THR A 1028 -13.83 -1.28 17.63
CA THR A 1028 -12.63 -1.35 16.78
C THR A 1028 -12.59 -0.22 15.78
N LEU A 1029 -11.46 0.47 15.70
CA LEU A 1029 -11.26 1.59 14.80
C LEU A 1029 -9.88 1.44 14.15
N GLN A 1030 -9.79 1.58 12.83
CA GLN A 1030 -8.54 1.42 12.08
C GLN A 1030 -8.41 2.56 11.06
N PHE A 1031 -7.18 3.03 10.82
CA PHE A 1031 -6.86 4.07 9.86
C PHE A 1031 -5.59 3.68 9.10
N PHE A 1032 -5.65 3.66 7.78
CA PHE A 1032 -4.55 3.34 6.88
C PHE A 1032 -4.25 4.54 5.98
N ASP A 1033 -3.00 4.88 5.73
CA ASP A 1033 -2.68 6.14 5.05
C ASP A 1033 -1.50 5.97 4.10
N GLU A 1034 -1.67 6.46 2.87
CA GLU A 1034 -0.64 6.48 1.85
C GLU A 1034 0.38 7.63 2.01
N GLY A 1035 0.05 8.71 2.74
CA GLY A 1035 0.98 9.83 2.99
C GLY A 1035 0.46 11.11 3.66
N GLY A 1036 -0.79 11.17 4.12
CA GLY A 1036 -1.41 12.37 4.68
C GLY A 1036 -1.08 12.70 6.15
N ASP A 1037 -1.55 13.85 6.64
CA ASP A 1037 -1.58 14.17 8.07
C ASP A 1037 -2.99 14.56 8.53
N TYR A 1038 -3.63 13.60 9.20
CA TYR A 1038 -5.00 13.66 9.69
C TYR A 1038 -5.01 13.64 11.23
N ARG A 1039 -6.02 14.25 11.87
CA ARG A 1039 -6.24 14.07 13.30
C ARG A 1039 -7.68 13.70 13.62
N THR A 1040 -7.83 12.56 14.29
CA THR A 1040 -9.13 12.05 14.73
C THR A 1040 -9.27 12.15 16.26
N ALA A 1041 -10.47 12.44 16.75
CA ALA A 1041 -10.86 11.99 18.08
C ALA A 1041 -11.07 10.47 18.04
N ILE A 1042 -10.80 9.76 19.14
CA ILE A 1042 -11.10 8.34 19.27
C ILE A 1042 -12.30 8.21 20.22
N PRO A 1043 -13.41 7.56 19.83
CA PRO A 1043 -14.60 7.49 20.67
C PRO A 1043 -14.34 6.64 21.92
N SER A 1044 -14.93 7.07 23.04
CA SER A 1044 -14.64 6.56 24.40
C SER A 1044 -14.83 5.05 24.59
N VAL A 1045 -15.58 4.39 23.70
CA VAL A 1045 -15.86 2.95 23.68
C VAL A 1045 -14.83 2.10 22.91
N THR A 1046 -13.85 2.72 22.25
CA THR A 1046 -12.83 1.99 21.46
C THR A 1046 -12.00 1.07 22.36
N LYS A 1047 -11.90 -0.20 21.96
CA LYS A 1047 -11.06 -1.25 22.58
C LYS A 1047 -9.82 -1.57 21.74
N HIS A 1048 -9.98 -1.62 20.41
CA HIS A 1048 -8.91 -1.92 19.45
C HIS A 1048 -8.72 -0.75 18.50
N LEU A 1049 -7.56 -0.09 18.54
CA LEU A 1049 -7.21 0.95 17.58
C LEU A 1049 -6.16 0.44 16.59
N SER A 1050 -6.17 0.93 15.36
CA SER A 1050 -5.07 0.81 14.41
C SER A 1050 -4.90 2.13 13.68
N ILE A 1051 -3.67 2.57 13.44
CA ILE A 1051 -3.37 3.86 12.81
C ILE A 1051 -2.14 3.71 11.92
N THR A 1052 -2.15 4.31 10.74
CA THR A 1052 -0.92 4.55 9.98
C THR A 1052 -0.33 5.87 10.41
N LEU A 1053 0.86 5.75 10.99
CA LEU A 1053 1.76 6.81 11.32
C LEU A 1053 2.69 6.95 10.11
N THR A 1054 2.58 8.08 9.43
CA THR A 1054 3.64 8.56 8.53
C THR A 1054 4.80 9.08 9.37
N GLN A 1055 5.98 9.24 8.77
CA GLN A 1055 7.07 9.98 9.40
C GLN A 1055 6.57 11.37 9.85
N PHE A 1056 6.90 11.78 11.08
CA PHE A 1056 6.57 13.12 11.60
C PHE A 1056 7.81 13.82 12.20
N PRO A 1057 8.37 14.86 11.55
CA PRO A 1057 7.93 15.51 10.30
C PRO A 1057 8.34 14.72 9.04
N PRO A 1058 7.55 14.77 7.95
CA PRO A 1058 7.88 14.04 6.72
C PRO A 1058 8.96 14.74 5.88
N LYS A 1059 10.10 14.05 5.72
CA LYS A 1059 11.27 14.35 4.87
C LYS A 1059 12.07 15.62 5.19
N GLN A 1060 13.21 15.40 5.83
CA GLN A 1060 14.49 15.36 5.11
C GLN A 1060 14.99 13.96 4.76
N LYS A 1061 15.86 13.84 3.75
CA LYS A 1061 16.56 12.58 3.43
C LYS A 1061 17.48 12.14 4.57
N LYS A 1062 17.69 12.98 5.59
CA LYS A 1062 18.59 12.69 6.71
C LYS A 1062 18.00 12.42 8.09
N THR A 1063 16.71 12.03 8.29
CA THR A 1063 16.36 11.34 9.57
C THR A 1063 15.46 10.10 9.67
N LEU A 1064 15.80 9.25 10.66
CA LEU A 1064 14.97 8.22 11.30
C LEU A 1064 13.56 8.73 11.56
N SER A 1065 12.58 7.94 11.14
CA SER A 1065 11.18 8.34 11.28
C SER A 1065 10.64 8.11 12.70
N ILE A 1066 10.30 9.15 13.48
CA ILE A 1066 9.36 8.94 14.61
C ILE A 1066 7.98 8.67 14.05
N PHE A 1067 7.38 7.67 14.66
CA PHE A 1067 5.99 7.34 14.53
C PHE A 1067 5.33 7.56 15.90
N SER A 1068 4.54 8.63 15.98
CA SER A 1068 3.89 9.10 17.21
C SER A 1068 2.37 8.96 17.12
N ILE A 1069 1.76 8.26 18.07
CA ILE A 1069 0.30 8.12 18.18
C ILE A 1069 -0.35 9.50 18.31
N GLY A 1070 0.21 10.36 19.16
CA GLY A 1070 -0.22 11.75 19.34
C GLY A 1070 0.03 12.67 18.14
N SER A 1071 0.60 12.19 17.03
CA SER A 1071 0.60 12.94 15.76
C SER A 1071 -0.76 12.85 15.06
N LYS A 1072 -1.35 11.65 14.99
CA LYS A 1072 -2.62 11.36 14.29
C LYS A 1072 -3.87 11.43 15.17
N LEU A 1073 -3.71 11.58 16.49
CA LEU A 1073 -4.83 11.67 17.42
C LEU A 1073 -5.00 13.09 17.98
N ALA A 1074 -6.26 13.54 18.04
CA ALA A 1074 -6.66 14.74 18.75
C ALA A 1074 -6.88 14.42 20.23
N LEU A 1075 -6.28 15.22 21.12
CA LEU A 1075 -6.68 15.21 22.54
C LEU A 1075 -8.12 15.71 22.66
N PRO A 1076 -9.01 15.01 23.38
CA PRO A 1076 -10.26 15.60 23.82
C PRO A 1076 -9.94 16.80 24.73
N ILE A 1077 -10.60 17.94 24.51
CA ILE A 1077 -10.29 19.22 25.19
C ILE A 1077 -10.39 19.12 26.73
N TYR A 1078 -11.10 18.10 27.24
CA TYR A 1078 -11.34 17.86 28.66
C TYR A 1078 -10.72 16.57 29.23
N HIS A 1079 -9.85 15.86 28.49
CA HIS A 1079 -9.19 14.63 28.96
C HIS A 1079 -7.67 14.63 28.72
N SER A 1080 -6.92 14.18 29.73
CA SER A 1080 -5.46 14.08 29.73
C SER A 1080 -4.89 12.84 29.02
N GLN A 1081 -5.73 12.00 28.42
CA GLN A 1081 -5.35 10.75 27.76
C GLN A 1081 -5.64 10.81 26.25
N TRP A 1082 -4.67 10.42 25.42
CA TRP A 1082 -4.81 10.38 23.95
C TRP A 1082 -5.74 9.25 23.48
N LEU A 1083 -5.76 8.12 24.18
CA LEU A 1083 -6.67 7.02 23.93
C LEU A 1083 -7.73 6.96 25.03
N PRO A 1084 -8.97 6.54 24.71
CA PRO A 1084 -9.93 6.13 25.71
C PRO A 1084 -9.35 5.12 26.69
N SER A 1085 -9.79 5.21 27.95
CA SER A 1085 -9.50 4.25 29.01
C SER A 1085 -9.97 2.82 28.72
N ASN A 1086 -10.83 2.62 27.72
CA ASN A 1086 -11.26 1.30 27.24
C ASN A 1086 -10.31 0.69 26.19
N THR A 1087 -9.35 1.45 25.66
CA THR A 1087 -8.45 0.97 24.59
C THR A 1087 -7.43 0.00 25.17
N THR A 1088 -7.52 -1.26 24.77
CA THR A 1088 -6.71 -2.38 25.26
C THR A 1088 -5.76 -2.93 24.20
N HIS A 1089 -6.02 -2.66 22.92
CA HIS A 1089 -5.18 -3.10 21.80
C HIS A 1089 -4.88 -1.93 20.87
N LEU A 1090 -3.64 -1.86 20.36
CA LEU A 1090 -3.22 -0.83 19.41
C LEU A 1090 -2.33 -1.42 18.29
N ASN A 1091 -2.61 -1.11 17.03
CA ASN A 1091 -1.86 -1.58 15.85
C ASN A 1091 -1.33 -0.40 15.00
N CYS A 1092 -0.10 0.03 15.21
CA CYS A 1092 0.48 1.20 14.53
C CYS A 1092 1.27 0.80 13.27
N HIS A 1093 0.75 1.08 12.08
CA HIS A 1093 1.48 0.90 10.83
C HIS A 1093 2.40 2.10 10.58
N LEU A 1094 3.63 1.85 10.15
CA LEU A 1094 4.70 2.83 9.99
C LEU A 1094 5.08 2.82 8.51
N LYS A 1095 4.73 3.89 7.79
CA LYS A 1095 4.97 4.02 6.35
C LYS A 1095 6.08 5.05 6.09
N ASP A 1096 7.15 4.58 5.43
CA ASP A 1096 8.31 5.39 5.04
C ASP A 1096 8.38 5.57 3.52
N THR A 1097 9.16 6.55 3.05
CA THR A 1097 9.14 7.02 1.66
C THR A 1097 10.30 6.50 0.82
N LEU A 1098 10.16 5.24 0.41
CA LEU A 1098 10.86 4.55 -0.70
C LEU A 1098 12.37 4.24 -0.58
N TYR A 1099 13.17 4.96 0.21
CA TYR A 1099 14.65 4.85 0.11
C TYR A 1099 15.43 4.77 1.43
N ASP A 1100 14.79 4.56 2.58
CA ASP A 1100 15.52 4.42 3.85
C ASP A 1100 14.80 3.48 4.83
N HIS A 1101 15.57 2.88 5.73
CA HIS A 1101 15.22 1.65 6.45
C HIS A 1101 15.06 1.80 7.97
N HIS A 1102 15.16 3.01 8.52
CA HIS A 1102 15.18 3.20 9.97
C HIS A 1102 14.11 4.17 10.50
N GLY A 1103 13.48 3.81 11.63
CA GLY A 1103 12.52 4.65 12.34
C GLY A 1103 12.12 4.10 13.72
N ALA A 1104 11.66 4.98 14.61
CA ALA A 1104 11.37 4.72 16.02
C ALA A 1104 9.90 4.99 16.38
N PHE A 1105 9.42 4.39 17.47
CA PHE A 1105 8.01 4.47 17.86
C PHE A 1105 7.84 5.05 19.28
N ARG A 1106 6.82 5.90 19.48
CA ARG A 1106 6.48 6.44 20.81
C ARG A 1106 5.68 5.46 21.67
N LEU A 1107 6.40 4.58 22.35
CA LEU A 1107 5.90 3.56 23.27
C LEU A 1107 5.25 4.14 24.54
N ASP A 1108 5.70 5.28 25.07
CA ASP A 1108 5.11 5.90 26.28
C ASP A 1108 3.72 6.52 26.03
N GLN A 1109 3.47 6.93 24.80
CA GLN A 1109 2.15 7.34 24.32
C GLN A 1109 1.17 6.16 24.36
N VAL A 1110 1.67 4.93 24.51
CA VAL A 1110 0.91 3.74 24.91
C VAL A 1110 0.93 3.57 26.43
N ILE A 1111 2.12 3.35 27.02
CA ILE A 1111 2.27 2.91 28.43
C ILE A 1111 1.63 3.89 29.42
N ASN A 1112 1.97 5.18 29.31
CA ASN A 1112 1.67 6.18 30.34
C ASN A 1112 0.28 6.80 30.15
N ASN A 1113 -0.24 6.80 28.92
CA ASN A 1113 -1.38 7.62 28.50
C ASN A 1113 -2.63 6.81 28.10
N THR A 1114 -2.58 5.48 28.21
CA THR A 1114 -3.62 4.57 27.69
C THR A 1114 -3.73 3.32 28.58
N ASN A 1115 -4.80 2.54 28.45
CA ASN A 1115 -4.92 1.24 29.14
C ASN A 1115 -4.58 0.05 28.22
N VAL A 1116 -3.76 0.29 27.17
CA VAL A 1116 -3.38 -0.73 26.20
C VAL A 1116 -2.54 -1.82 26.85
N ARG A 1117 -2.97 -3.06 26.62
CA ARG A 1117 -2.33 -4.31 27.06
C ARG A 1117 -1.63 -5.03 25.92
N TYR A 1118 -2.03 -4.77 24.67
CA TYR A 1118 -1.46 -5.42 23.50
C TYR A 1118 -1.12 -4.37 22.43
N LEU A 1119 0.13 -4.32 22.02
CA LEU A 1119 0.62 -3.34 21.06
C LEU A 1119 1.30 -4.04 19.89
N ASN A 1120 0.76 -3.85 18.70
CA ASN A 1120 1.39 -4.20 17.44
C ASN A 1120 1.90 -2.92 16.74
N ILE A 1121 3.06 -2.97 16.08
CA ILE A 1121 3.58 -1.83 15.31
C ILE A 1121 4.33 -2.32 14.05
N ILE A 1122 3.88 -1.99 12.85
CA ILE A 1122 4.25 -2.68 11.60
C ILE A 1122 5.08 -1.72 10.72
N VAL A 1123 6.26 -2.10 10.23
CA VAL A 1123 7.13 -1.22 9.38
C VAL A 1123 7.18 -1.79 7.98
N SER A 1124 6.82 -0.95 7.00
CA SER A 1124 6.62 -1.35 5.61
C SER A 1124 5.65 -2.55 5.50
N ASN A 1125 5.68 -3.28 4.38
CA ASN A 1125 4.90 -4.50 4.18
C ASN A 1125 5.62 -5.77 4.70
N GLN A 1126 6.65 -5.65 5.54
CA GLN A 1126 7.60 -6.76 5.78
C GLN A 1126 7.63 -7.37 7.19
N GLN A 1127 7.34 -6.65 8.29
CA GLN A 1127 7.51 -7.20 9.66
C GLN A 1127 6.66 -6.47 10.75
N THR A 1128 6.34 -7.12 11.89
CA THR A 1128 5.31 -6.68 12.89
C THR A 1128 5.75 -6.66 14.38
N PHE A 1129 5.98 -5.48 15.01
CA PHE A 1129 6.45 -5.31 16.41
C PHE A 1129 5.33 -5.72 17.40
N GLN A 1130 5.44 -6.79 18.23
CA GLN A 1130 4.36 -7.26 19.14
C GLN A 1130 4.71 -7.23 20.64
N PHE A 1131 3.86 -6.60 21.48
CA PHE A 1131 4.02 -6.52 22.95
C PHE A 1131 2.77 -6.92 23.70
N THR A 1132 2.99 -7.59 24.83
CA THR A 1132 2.05 -7.64 25.94
C THR A 1132 2.55 -6.73 27.07
N ILE A 1133 1.70 -5.79 27.47
CA ILE A 1133 1.97 -4.72 28.45
C ILE A 1133 1.13 -5.01 29.70
N GLN A 1134 1.77 -5.16 30.86
CA GLN A 1134 1.07 -5.35 32.13
C GLN A 1134 1.50 -4.31 33.17
N ARG A 1135 0.53 -3.54 33.67
CA ARG A 1135 0.72 -2.67 34.85
C ARG A 1135 0.85 -3.53 36.11
N LEU A 1136 1.84 -3.25 36.95
CA LEU A 1136 2.13 -4.01 38.17
C LEU A 1136 1.52 -3.36 39.41
N ASP A 1137 1.38 -2.03 39.42
CA ASP A 1137 0.70 -1.29 40.48
C ASP A 1137 -0.45 -0.42 39.95
N LYS A 1138 -1.14 0.24 40.88
CA LYS A 1138 -2.35 1.05 40.64
C LYS A 1138 -2.03 2.50 40.29
N ASP A 1139 -0.85 2.97 40.72
CA ASP A 1139 -0.43 4.37 40.64
C ASP A 1139 0.44 4.64 39.40
N ASN A 1140 0.55 3.66 38.49
CA ASN A 1140 1.24 3.75 37.21
C ASN A 1140 2.76 3.97 37.34
N ILE A 1141 3.38 3.41 38.39
CA ILE A 1141 4.81 3.55 38.68
C ILE A 1141 5.60 2.33 38.19
N ASN A 1142 5.09 1.12 38.41
CA ASN A 1142 5.74 -0.13 38.00
C ASN A 1142 4.96 -0.85 36.88
N TYR A 1143 5.70 -1.32 35.88
CA TYR A 1143 5.19 -2.04 34.71
C TYR A 1143 6.06 -3.25 34.40
N ALA A 1144 5.46 -4.30 33.85
CA ALA A 1144 6.16 -5.39 33.19
C ALA A 1144 5.87 -5.34 31.68
N PHE A 1145 6.95 -5.46 30.91
CA PHE A 1145 6.90 -5.71 29.47
C PHE A 1145 7.31 -7.15 29.20
N TRP A 1146 6.52 -7.84 28.38
CA TRP A 1146 6.88 -9.15 27.86
C TRP A 1146 6.39 -9.21 26.41
N SER A 1147 7.33 -9.41 25.48
CA SER A 1147 7.00 -9.71 24.09
C SER A 1147 6.91 -11.22 23.92
N GLU A 1148 5.74 -11.74 23.57
CA GLU A 1148 5.51 -13.18 23.52
C GLU A 1148 6.05 -13.74 22.20
N LYS A 1149 7.21 -14.41 22.28
CA LYS A 1149 8.01 -14.76 21.10
C LYS A 1149 7.36 -15.86 20.27
N ASP A 1150 7.14 -15.60 18.98
CA ASP A 1150 7.37 -16.64 17.97
C ASP A 1150 8.41 -16.19 16.92
N LYS A 1151 9.21 -17.16 16.48
CA LYS A 1151 10.61 -17.11 16.05
C LYS A 1151 10.90 -16.22 14.81
N CYS A 1152 11.92 -15.33 14.88
CA CYS A 1152 13.29 -15.58 14.34
C CYS A 1152 14.35 -14.60 14.94
N THR A 1153 15.53 -14.31 14.33
CA THR A 1153 16.75 -13.67 14.96
C THR A 1153 17.31 -12.38 14.30
N ASP A 1154 17.75 -11.35 15.10
CA ASP A 1154 18.38 -10.00 14.79
C ASP A 1154 17.90 -8.71 15.63
N ARG A 1155 18.16 -8.64 16.97
CA ARG A 1155 17.88 -7.56 18.01
C ARG A 1155 17.59 -6.05 17.63
N VAL A 1156 16.70 -5.35 18.39
CA VAL A 1156 16.59 -3.87 18.66
C VAL A 1156 16.85 -3.60 20.16
N GLU A 1157 17.15 -2.37 20.60
CA GLU A 1157 17.05 -1.94 22.01
C GLU A 1157 15.74 -1.20 22.38
N ILE A 1158 15.28 -1.41 23.62
CA ILE A 1158 14.27 -0.56 24.27
C ILE A 1158 15.00 0.35 25.27
N THR A 1159 15.21 1.62 24.92
CA THR A 1159 16.01 2.58 25.70
C THR A 1159 15.37 3.97 25.83
N HIS A 1160 15.63 4.66 26.95
CA HIS A 1160 14.65 5.54 27.60
C HIS A 1160 15.29 6.80 28.25
N TYR A 1161 15.72 7.81 27.46
CA TYR A 1161 16.91 8.65 27.77
C TYR A 1161 16.75 10.05 28.46
N LEU A 1162 17.44 10.29 29.61
CA LEU A 1162 17.04 11.25 30.69
C LEU A 1162 18.17 11.96 31.51
N TYR A 1163 18.14 13.26 31.94
CA TYR A 1163 19.14 13.96 32.85
C TYR A 1163 19.04 15.50 33.25
N SER A 1164 20.16 16.18 33.70
CA SER A 1164 20.64 17.64 33.71
C SER A 1164 21.93 17.81 34.63
N ASP A 1165 22.87 18.81 34.80
CA ASP A 1165 23.36 20.21 34.41
C ASP A 1165 24.92 20.29 34.76
N GLU A 1166 25.85 21.30 34.67
CA GLU A 1166 25.93 22.81 34.73
C GLU A 1166 27.06 23.59 33.90
N LEU A 1167 28.38 23.65 34.27
CA LEU A 1167 29.37 24.77 33.96
C LEU A 1167 30.70 24.33 33.20
N ILE A 1168 31.85 25.05 32.94
CA ILE A 1168 32.64 26.22 33.51
C ILE A 1168 33.64 26.91 32.49
N ASP A 1169 33.91 28.25 32.61
CA ASP A 1169 34.99 29.26 32.25
C ASP A 1169 36.26 28.99 31.35
N LEU A 1170 36.97 29.99 30.74
CA LEU A 1170 37.22 31.42 31.11
C LEU A 1170 37.64 32.33 29.91
N ASN A 1171 37.42 33.65 30.06
CA ASN A 1171 37.79 34.83 29.21
C ASN A 1171 36.88 35.14 28.01
#